data_AF-A0A1E7K8M1-F1
#
_entry.id   AF-A0A1E7K8M1-F1
#
_cell.length_a   1.000
_cell.length_b   1.000
_cell.length_c   1.000
_cell.angle_alpha   90.00
_cell.angle_beta   90.00
_cell.angle_gamma   90.00
#
_symmetry.space_group_name_H-M   'P 1'
#
loop_
_entity.id
_entity.type
_entity.pdbx_description
1 polymer ?
#
loop_
_entity_poly.entity_id
_entity_poly.type
_entity_poly.pdbx_seq_one_letter_code
_entity_poly.pdbx_strand_id
1 'polypeptide(L)'
;MSEIVRVVEEAAAKLNLTTVAGLDLARSVSLVEAINTELGTNLSSGVVADHPDIGRLAAHVESVLAAQGPQEEVAIVGLHCRTGGAAGPEEFWDLVREGRDVTREIDDPVAVRMFQEAFPGAALPRYGAMPDTDAFDPGFFRIAPTEAAAMDAAQRVLLESSYHALEDAAIDAATLRGQRVGTVVGTTGLAPQAEYNAHSLLGSDTSVMVSRLAYHLDLAGPALAMDTACSSSLVALDLAARLLLSDEADLVLAGGVYTANHPGVFLTMQSLGTVSGTRRCRPFDAAADGMLVGEGVGMLVLKRLSDALRDNDRVHGVIRASGTNQDGRTSGITAPSTQAQAGLLRGVLNRSGVAAEDLGYFEAHGTGTTLGDPIEIAGITSAFDGLTDRTGYCPIGSVKANIGHTMGAAGVLGVIKVLLSMRAGVVPPAANFSTPSPHIDFSAAPVRVATEESGWAPGADGRRHAAVSSFGYSGTNAHLVLSDLPAPARPQAARPGRHLVPLSARSEERLRAKAAELATALRGPLAGADLADVAYTLQVGREAMAQRAAVVADSTAELADRLEGIAAGESAEPQDLAPPLAEAARQWAAGEPVSWARLHLGAAPRRIGLPGYPFERHRYPHVWADGTPIERPTDGSAPMSPAAPSDGARGGGPAQPAEPVQETAPGVPSVLPELDAAAAAHLAEHPDRTSLRAALEAEELADELAALCEQLLLASLRRMGVFAAAGERYTVQELIGRLGVVAEHHRQLAGLVRLLVDAGHLAEDGDGYVTTERCAAATLQWEETEVDRLTGGLLERRPEMAGFAKLLTTCLDAYPDVLTGKRKAHEVLFPDGSFTAVEGVYHSDQDANALVARLVAEYTAARLERDPEVPVAVVEVGAGTGGTTASVLPALSSYSDRVRYTYTDISRGFTRYGADRYGSEHDFLDTAVLDIERPAAAQGFAGGEYDVVLATNVLHATARIDRTLANARSLLRPGGILILLEVTRVQPFPTLTFGLMPGWWSFEDTRLPNGPLLSAPMWRQALERAGLGSVRAYSLLATREDRALESVLLAENAGATDTAAPVEPAVPAAAATATAPAAGRAAAPDGGGAAPATAEGGALEAMVAEAVAEVLGLASVAPADDFHELGGDSILATQVISRLRDHFPIELDLGGLFEAGTVAAMARLVETELVDRIDELPESVVADMLA
;
A
#
# COMPACT_ATOMS: atom_id res chain seq x y z
N MET A 1 38.52 -6.21 28.14
CA MET A 1 37.89 -5.40 27.07
C MET A 1 36.58 -6.06 26.73
N SER A 2 35.48 -5.31 26.64
CA SER A 2 34.23 -5.90 26.13
C SER A 2 34.42 -6.25 24.65
N GLU A 3 33.70 -7.25 24.17
CA GLU A 3 33.76 -7.72 22.78
C GLU A 3 33.49 -6.59 21.78
N ILE A 4 32.64 -5.63 22.16
CA ILE A 4 32.32 -4.42 21.40
C ILE A 4 33.54 -3.51 21.23
N VAL A 5 34.34 -3.32 22.28
CA VAL A 5 35.59 -2.53 22.19
C VAL A 5 36.55 -3.17 21.18
N ARG A 6 36.67 -4.50 21.19
CA ARG A 6 37.51 -5.23 20.24
C ARG A 6 37.02 -5.04 18.79
N VAL A 7 35.71 -5.12 18.55
CA VAL A 7 35.15 -4.94 17.21
C VAL A 7 35.35 -3.51 16.68
N VAL A 8 35.17 -2.50 17.52
CA VAL A 8 35.42 -1.09 17.13
C VAL A 8 36.92 -0.86 16.85
N GLU A 9 37.81 -1.45 17.65
CA GLU A 9 39.26 -1.41 17.42
C GLU A 9 39.67 -2.12 16.12
N GLU A 10 39.10 -3.28 15.82
CA GLU A 10 39.35 -4.04 14.59
C GLU A 10 38.82 -3.30 13.35
N ALA A 11 37.63 -2.68 13.44
CA ALA A 11 37.07 -1.84 12.39
C ALA A 11 37.96 -0.60 12.12
N ALA A 12 38.46 0.05 13.17
CA ALA A 12 39.39 1.15 13.06
C ALA A 12 40.75 0.71 12.45
N ALA A 13 41.27 -0.45 12.86
CA ALA A 13 42.52 -0.99 12.36
C ALA A 13 42.43 -1.37 10.87
N LYS A 14 41.30 -1.97 10.42
CA LYS A 14 41.03 -2.27 8.99
C LYS A 14 41.10 -1.02 8.11
N LEU A 15 40.80 0.15 8.68
CA LEU A 15 40.82 1.45 8.01
C LEU A 15 42.14 2.23 8.22
N ASN A 16 43.16 1.61 8.82
CA ASN A 16 44.43 2.25 9.21
C ASN A 16 44.24 3.48 10.11
N LEU A 17 43.24 3.45 11.00
CA LEU A 17 42.92 4.54 11.92
C LEU A 17 43.56 4.28 13.28
N THR A 18 44.36 5.24 13.75
CA THR A 18 44.95 5.25 15.10
C THR A 18 44.18 6.13 16.08
N THR A 19 43.24 6.94 15.55
CA THR A 19 42.31 7.79 16.28
C THR A 19 41.03 7.94 15.46
N VAL A 20 39.90 8.16 16.14
CA VAL A 20 38.62 8.46 15.50
C VAL A 20 38.25 9.95 15.61
N ALA A 21 39.11 10.76 16.24
CA ALA A 21 38.96 12.21 16.32
C ALA A 21 39.31 12.89 14.98
N GLY A 22 38.40 13.75 14.49
CA GLY A 22 38.65 14.58 13.30
C GLY A 22 38.68 13.80 11.98
N LEU A 23 38.03 12.64 11.93
CA LEU A 23 37.83 11.90 10.69
C LEU A 23 36.96 12.70 9.72
N ASP A 24 37.33 12.66 8.44
CA ASP A 24 36.45 13.15 7.37
C ASP A 24 35.18 12.27 7.27
N LEU A 25 34.15 12.81 6.63
CA LEU A 25 32.86 12.12 6.51
C LEU A 25 32.99 10.74 5.86
N ALA A 26 33.86 10.59 4.86
CA ALA A 26 34.05 9.32 4.15
C ALA A 26 34.61 8.23 5.07
N ARG A 27 35.61 8.55 5.90
CA ARG A 27 36.18 7.62 6.87
C ARG A 27 35.25 7.34 8.04
N SER A 28 34.48 8.34 8.48
CA SER A 28 33.44 8.15 9.50
C SER A 28 32.33 7.22 9.01
N VAL A 29 31.88 7.37 7.76
CA VAL A 29 30.93 6.46 7.12
C VAL A 29 31.51 5.05 7.05
N SER A 30 32.72 4.87 6.51
CA SER A 30 33.33 3.53 6.40
C SER A 30 33.55 2.84 7.76
N LEU A 31 33.92 3.60 8.80
CA LEU A 31 34.08 3.07 10.15
C LEU A 31 32.74 2.64 10.73
N VAL A 32 31.71 3.47 10.58
CA VAL A 32 30.36 3.16 11.08
C VAL A 32 29.72 2.03 10.28
N GLU A 33 29.91 1.95 8.98
CA GLU A 33 29.48 0.82 8.16
C GLU A 33 30.14 -0.49 8.61
N ALA A 34 31.44 -0.46 8.91
CA ALA A 34 32.13 -1.64 9.44
C ALA A 34 31.57 -2.06 10.81
N ILE A 35 31.32 -1.09 11.72
CA ILE A 35 30.73 -1.34 13.04
C ILE A 35 29.29 -1.87 12.91
N ASN A 36 28.45 -1.24 12.09
CA ASN A 36 27.07 -1.66 11.82
C ASN A 36 27.01 -3.05 11.18
N THR A 37 27.92 -3.34 10.26
CA THR A 37 28.02 -4.66 9.62
C THR A 37 28.40 -5.74 10.62
N GLU A 38 29.36 -5.45 11.51
CA GLU A 38 29.90 -6.45 12.42
C GLU A 38 29.03 -6.63 13.67
N LEU A 39 28.41 -5.56 14.19
CA LEU A 39 27.58 -5.59 15.41
C LEU A 39 26.08 -5.54 15.16
N GLY A 40 25.63 -5.43 13.91
CA GLY A 40 24.20 -5.40 13.57
C GLY A 40 23.46 -4.13 14.01
N THR A 41 24.19 -3.05 14.32
CA THR A 41 23.65 -1.76 14.72
C THR A 41 23.21 -0.91 13.53
N ASN A 42 22.48 0.19 13.79
CA ASN A 42 22.08 1.16 12.76
C ASN A 42 22.55 2.58 13.13
N LEU A 43 23.84 2.70 13.45
CA LEU A 43 24.47 3.96 13.84
C LEU A 43 24.61 4.87 12.61
N SER A 44 24.41 6.18 12.79
CA SER A 44 24.73 7.17 11.77
C SER A 44 26.21 7.53 11.82
N SER A 45 26.78 8.01 10.72
CA SER A 45 28.17 8.49 10.68
C SER A 45 28.45 9.64 11.65
N GLY A 46 27.41 10.38 12.07
CA GLY A 46 27.50 11.46 13.06
C GLY A 46 27.96 10.99 14.44
N VAL A 47 27.72 9.72 14.78
CA VAL A 47 28.11 9.14 16.07
C VAL A 47 29.63 9.20 16.32
N VAL A 48 30.43 9.22 15.25
CA VAL A 48 31.89 9.32 15.33
C VAL A 48 32.32 10.72 15.75
N ALA A 49 31.57 11.75 15.35
CA ALA A 49 31.82 13.13 15.76
C ALA A 49 31.46 13.36 17.24
N ASP A 50 30.36 12.75 17.69
CA ASP A 50 29.89 12.83 19.08
C ASP A 50 30.77 12.00 20.04
N HIS A 51 31.40 10.94 19.52
CA HIS A 51 32.26 10.04 20.26
C HIS A 51 33.66 9.90 19.60
N PRO A 52 34.51 10.96 19.67
CA PRO A 52 35.79 11.03 18.94
C PRO A 52 36.93 10.20 19.58
N ASP A 53 36.59 9.18 20.36
CA ASP A 53 37.51 8.22 20.97
C ASP A 53 36.94 6.81 20.82
N ILE A 54 37.80 5.83 20.55
CA ILE A 54 37.40 4.43 20.31
C ILE A 54 36.65 3.85 21.53
N GLY A 55 37.12 4.15 22.75
CA GLY A 55 36.48 3.68 23.97
C GLY A 55 35.10 4.30 24.19
N ARG A 56 34.93 5.59 23.89
CA ARG A 56 33.63 6.27 23.95
C ARG A 56 32.67 5.82 22.86
N LEU A 57 33.16 5.61 21.65
CA LEU A 57 32.38 5.07 20.55
C LEU A 57 31.91 3.66 20.89
N ALA A 58 32.80 2.81 21.41
CA ALA A 58 32.43 1.48 21.89
C ALA A 58 31.42 1.52 23.04
N ALA A 59 31.57 2.41 24.01
CA ALA A 59 30.61 2.56 25.12
C ALA A 59 29.24 3.07 24.63
N HIS A 60 29.21 3.95 23.62
CA HIS A 60 27.96 4.38 23.01
C HIS A 60 27.30 3.25 22.24
N VAL A 61 28.06 2.50 21.43
CA VAL A 61 27.60 1.32 20.71
C VAL A 61 27.03 0.28 21.70
N GLU A 62 27.70 0.07 22.84
CA GLU A 62 27.24 -0.80 23.92
C GLU A 62 25.94 -0.28 24.56
N SER A 63 25.80 1.04 24.75
CA SER A 63 24.56 1.66 25.21
C SER A 63 23.42 1.54 24.20
N VAL A 64 23.70 1.66 22.89
CA VAL A 64 22.70 1.50 21.82
C VAL A 64 22.21 0.06 21.78
N LEU A 65 23.12 -0.90 21.83
CA LEU A 65 22.78 -2.33 21.89
C LEU A 65 22.01 -2.68 23.18
N ALA A 66 22.37 -2.10 24.32
CA ALA A 66 21.66 -2.31 25.58
C ALA A 66 20.26 -1.66 25.59
N ALA A 67 20.08 -0.53 24.91
CA ALA A 67 18.80 0.17 24.81
C ALA A 67 17.81 -0.49 23.83
N GLN A 68 18.31 -1.31 22.89
CA GLN A 68 17.47 -2.01 21.91
C GLN A 68 16.62 -3.16 22.47
N GLY A 69 16.83 -3.57 23.74
CA GLY A 69 16.13 -4.71 24.33
C GLY A 69 16.39 -6.04 23.59
N PRO A 70 15.80 -7.17 24.02
CA PRO A 70 15.81 -8.37 23.19
C PRO A 70 15.03 -8.08 21.90
N GLN A 71 15.67 -8.31 20.76
CA GLN A 71 15.08 -8.09 19.45
C GLN A 71 13.79 -8.93 19.31
N GLU A 72 12.68 -8.30 18.93
CA GLU A 72 11.43 -9.00 18.65
C GLU A 72 11.67 -10.04 17.54
N GLU A 73 11.33 -11.29 17.83
CA GLU A 73 11.48 -12.42 16.90
C GLU A 73 10.19 -12.59 16.10
N VAL A 74 10.26 -13.22 14.93
CA VAL A 74 9.06 -13.55 14.14
C VAL A 74 8.72 -15.03 14.31
N ALA A 75 7.54 -15.31 14.87
CA ALA A 75 7.04 -16.66 15.05
C ALA A 75 6.40 -17.21 13.77
N ILE A 76 6.72 -18.46 13.45
CA ILE A 76 6.05 -19.24 12.41
C ILE A 76 4.95 -20.04 13.10
N VAL A 77 3.70 -19.63 12.91
CA VAL A 77 2.56 -20.19 13.65
C VAL A 77 1.74 -21.23 12.89
N GLY A 78 1.95 -21.35 11.58
CA GLY A 78 1.41 -22.43 10.77
C GLY A 78 2.22 -22.62 9.50
N LEU A 79 2.13 -23.82 8.92
CA LEU A 79 2.82 -24.16 7.68
C LEU A 79 2.02 -25.15 6.83
N HIS A 80 2.28 -25.13 5.53
CA HIS A 80 1.83 -26.16 4.60
C HIS A 80 2.81 -26.28 3.42
N CYS A 81 2.93 -27.48 2.85
CA CYS A 81 3.67 -27.68 1.61
C CYS A 81 3.11 -28.83 0.77
N ARG A 82 3.37 -28.77 -0.53
CA ARG A 82 3.25 -29.89 -1.48
C ARG A 82 4.49 -29.89 -2.36
N THR A 83 5.00 -31.07 -2.68
CA THR A 83 6.21 -31.25 -3.49
C THR A 83 6.08 -32.49 -4.36
N GLY A 84 7.12 -32.79 -5.16
CA GLY A 84 7.25 -34.13 -5.73
C GLY A 84 7.19 -35.18 -4.61
N GLY A 85 6.29 -36.15 -4.73
CA GLY A 85 6.18 -37.27 -3.80
C GLY A 85 5.61 -36.94 -2.41
N ALA A 86 5.11 -35.73 -2.14
CA ALA A 86 4.45 -35.39 -0.88
C ALA A 86 3.29 -34.40 -1.07
N ALA A 87 2.12 -34.73 -0.52
CA ALA A 87 0.92 -33.89 -0.55
C ALA A 87 0.76 -32.99 0.69
N GLY A 88 1.63 -33.14 1.69
CA GLY A 88 1.59 -32.38 2.95
C GLY A 88 2.89 -32.46 3.74
N PRO A 89 2.99 -31.70 4.85
CA PRO A 89 4.21 -31.61 5.66
C PRO A 89 4.70 -32.95 6.25
N GLU A 90 3.80 -33.84 6.64
CA GLU A 90 4.17 -35.14 7.23
C GLU A 90 4.77 -36.10 6.20
N GLU A 91 4.16 -36.23 5.03
CA GLU A 91 4.72 -37.02 3.92
C GLU A 91 6.06 -36.44 3.44
N PHE A 92 6.18 -35.12 3.43
CA PHE A 92 7.42 -34.43 3.11
C PHE A 92 8.52 -34.73 4.13
N TRP A 93 8.17 -34.77 5.42
CA TRP A 93 9.10 -35.17 6.48
C TRP A 93 9.59 -36.60 6.28
N ASP A 94 8.68 -37.56 6.08
CA ASP A 94 9.04 -38.96 5.89
C ASP A 94 9.98 -39.15 4.69
N LEU A 95 9.68 -38.47 3.57
CA LEU A 95 10.52 -38.45 2.37
C LEU A 95 11.93 -37.93 2.64
N VAL A 96 12.05 -36.79 3.33
CA VAL A 96 13.34 -36.15 3.62
C VAL A 96 14.13 -36.99 4.62
N ARG A 97 13.48 -37.48 5.68
CA ARG A 97 14.09 -38.30 6.72
C ARG A 97 14.68 -39.58 6.16
N GLU A 98 13.99 -40.23 5.23
CA GLU A 98 14.47 -41.43 4.54
C GLU A 98 15.53 -41.15 3.47
N GLY A 99 15.82 -39.88 3.15
CA GLY A 99 16.77 -39.51 2.11
C GLY A 99 16.33 -39.90 0.69
N ARG A 100 15.02 -40.00 0.43
CA ARG A 100 14.49 -40.45 -0.87
C ARG A 100 14.66 -39.39 -1.96
N ASP A 101 15.15 -39.81 -3.13
CA ASP A 101 15.06 -39.09 -4.41
C ASP A 101 13.77 -39.51 -5.12
N VAL A 102 12.84 -38.57 -5.25
CA VAL A 102 11.52 -38.81 -5.86
C VAL A 102 11.40 -38.24 -7.27
N THR A 103 12.50 -37.77 -7.85
CA THR A 103 12.48 -37.26 -9.21
C THR A 103 12.15 -38.38 -10.21
N ARG A 104 11.40 -38.06 -11.25
CA ARG A 104 11.01 -39.03 -12.29
C ARG A 104 11.29 -38.47 -13.67
N GLU A 105 11.45 -39.35 -14.65
CA GLU A 105 11.60 -38.96 -16.06
C GLU A 105 10.33 -38.24 -16.53
N ILE A 106 10.48 -37.22 -17.38
CA ILE A 106 9.32 -36.59 -18.02
C ILE A 106 8.58 -37.64 -18.88
N ASP A 107 7.27 -37.72 -18.72
CA ASP A 107 6.41 -38.70 -19.40
C ASP A 107 5.30 -38.05 -20.24
N ASP A 108 5.14 -36.73 -20.15
CA ASP A 108 4.22 -35.98 -20.99
C ASP A 108 4.63 -36.08 -22.49
N PRO A 109 3.73 -36.56 -23.38
CA PRO A 109 4.06 -36.77 -24.79
C PRO A 109 4.50 -35.51 -25.54
N VAL A 110 3.97 -34.34 -25.19
CA VAL A 110 4.33 -33.06 -25.81
C VAL A 110 5.74 -32.67 -25.36
N ALA A 111 6.03 -32.77 -24.07
CA ALA A 111 7.33 -32.46 -23.52
C ALA A 111 8.43 -33.39 -24.04
N VAL A 112 8.15 -34.69 -24.09
CA VAL A 112 9.07 -35.71 -24.63
C VAL A 112 9.40 -35.40 -26.09
N ARG A 113 8.39 -35.13 -26.93
CA ARG A 113 8.58 -34.78 -28.33
C ARG A 113 9.43 -33.52 -28.50
N MET A 114 9.03 -32.42 -27.85
CA MET A 114 9.75 -31.13 -27.95
C MET A 114 11.21 -31.25 -27.51
N PHE A 115 11.46 -31.99 -26.43
CA PHE A 115 12.82 -32.19 -25.94
C PHE A 115 13.68 -33.01 -26.91
N GLN A 116 13.14 -34.11 -27.44
CA GLN A 116 13.85 -34.96 -28.40
C GLN A 116 14.16 -34.24 -29.72
N GLU A 117 13.26 -33.38 -30.17
CA GLU A 117 13.46 -32.54 -31.36
C GLU A 117 14.55 -31.49 -31.13
N ALA A 118 14.55 -30.81 -29.96
CA ALA A 118 15.52 -29.78 -29.62
C ALA A 118 16.92 -30.34 -29.29
N PHE A 119 16.99 -31.53 -28.66
CA PHE A 119 18.23 -32.17 -28.24
C PHE A 119 18.30 -33.64 -28.69
N PRO A 120 18.45 -33.90 -30.01
CA PRO A 120 18.48 -35.27 -30.53
C PRO A 120 19.58 -36.12 -29.89
N GLY A 121 19.19 -37.28 -29.33
CA GLY A 121 20.12 -38.22 -28.69
C GLY A 121 20.44 -37.91 -27.22
N ALA A 122 19.95 -36.81 -26.65
CA ALA A 122 20.01 -36.56 -25.22
C ALA A 122 19.02 -37.46 -24.46
N ALA A 123 19.38 -37.86 -23.23
CA ALA A 123 18.44 -38.56 -22.34
C ALA A 123 17.34 -37.60 -21.88
N LEU A 124 16.11 -38.12 -21.68
CA LEU A 124 15.00 -37.31 -21.20
C LEU A 124 15.28 -36.74 -19.79
N PRO A 125 14.93 -35.48 -19.50
CA PRO A 125 15.10 -34.89 -18.17
C PRO A 125 14.38 -35.68 -17.08
N ARG A 126 14.93 -35.66 -15.86
CA ARG A 126 14.21 -36.03 -14.63
C ARG A 126 13.83 -34.76 -13.87
N TYR A 127 12.69 -34.78 -13.19
CA TYR A 127 12.22 -33.66 -12.37
C TYR A 127 11.36 -34.14 -11.20
N GLY A 128 11.23 -33.31 -10.16
CA GLY A 128 10.31 -33.56 -9.05
C GLY A 128 8.90 -33.12 -9.40
N ALA A 129 8.06 -34.06 -9.83
CA ALA A 129 6.70 -33.78 -10.28
C ALA A 129 5.71 -33.72 -9.12
N MET A 130 5.08 -32.57 -8.89
CA MET A 130 4.06 -32.42 -7.87
C MET A 130 2.75 -33.08 -8.34
N PRO A 131 2.14 -33.99 -7.54
CA PRO A 131 0.91 -34.64 -7.94
C PRO A 131 -0.26 -33.65 -7.96
N ASP A 132 -1.22 -33.91 -8.84
CA ASP A 132 -2.49 -33.19 -8.95
C ASP A 132 -2.36 -31.66 -9.02
N THR A 133 -1.44 -31.16 -9.85
CA THR A 133 -1.34 -29.73 -10.17
C THR A 133 -2.53 -29.23 -10.99
N ASP A 134 -3.21 -30.14 -11.70
CA ASP A 134 -4.41 -29.89 -12.48
C ASP A 134 -5.71 -29.97 -11.67
N ALA A 135 -5.69 -30.41 -10.40
CA ALA A 135 -6.89 -30.50 -9.58
C ALA A 135 -7.13 -29.23 -8.74
N PHE A 136 -8.40 -28.79 -8.63
CA PHE A 136 -8.79 -27.61 -7.85
C PHE A 136 -10.27 -27.62 -7.45
N ASP A 137 -10.60 -27.00 -6.31
CA ASP A 137 -11.98 -26.77 -5.85
C ASP A 137 -12.41 -25.31 -6.06
N PRO A 138 -12.86 -24.91 -7.26
CA PRO A 138 -13.22 -23.52 -7.50
C PRO A 138 -14.49 -23.11 -6.76
N GLY A 139 -15.39 -24.05 -6.46
CA GLY A 139 -16.63 -23.77 -5.72
C GLY A 139 -16.33 -23.28 -4.30
N PHE A 140 -15.35 -23.89 -3.64
CA PHE A 140 -14.83 -23.42 -2.36
C PHE A 140 -14.33 -21.97 -2.44
N PHE A 141 -13.54 -21.66 -3.47
CA PHE A 141 -12.93 -20.35 -3.65
C PHE A 141 -13.85 -19.30 -4.32
N ARG A 142 -15.11 -19.65 -4.62
CA ARG A 142 -16.09 -18.82 -5.35
C ARG A 142 -15.59 -18.37 -6.73
N ILE A 143 -14.89 -19.26 -7.42
CA ILE A 143 -14.35 -19.06 -8.76
C ILE A 143 -15.23 -19.83 -9.75
N ALA A 144 -15.51 -19.25 -10.91
CA ALA A 144 -16.27 -19.94 -11.96
C ALA A 144 -15.39 -21.05 -12.59
N PRO A 145 -15.93 -22.22 -12.98
CA PRO A 145 -15.14 -23.27 -13.62
C PRO A 145 -14.41 -22.82 -14.90
N THR A 146 -14.99 -21.89 -15.66
CA THR A 146 -14.36 -21.30 -16.85
C THR A 146 -13.15 -20.44 -16.50
N GLU A 147 -13.21 -19.72 -15.38
CA GLU A 147 -12.07 -18.94 -14.88
C GLU A 147 -10.98 -19.88 -14.31
N ALA A 148 -11.38 -20.90 -13.55
CA ALA A 148 -10.46 -21.91 -13.03
C ALA A 148 -9.69 -22.66 -14.12
N ALA A 149 -10.31 -22.90 -15.28
CA ALA A 149 -9.67 -23.48 -16.46
C ALA A 149 -8.60 -22.56 -17.08
N ALA A 150 -8.77 -21.23 -16.96
CA ALA A 150 -7.81 -20.25 -17.45
C ALA A 150 -6.69 -19.92 -16.42
N MET A 151 -6.86 -20.34 -15.16
CA MET A 151 -5.88 -20.11 -14.10
C MET A 151 -4.65 -21.01 -14.24
N ASP A 152 -3.47 -20.39 -14.13
CA ASP A 152 -2.23 -21.09 -13.88
C ASP A 152 -2.41 -22.03 -12.66
N ALA A 153 -1.98 -23.27 -12.79
CA ALA A 153 -1.94 -24.26 -11.73
C ALA A 153 -1.23 -23.76 -10.46
N ALA A 154 -0.19 -22.93 -10.58
CA ALA A 154 0.48 -22.27 -9.47
C ALA A 154 -0.50 -21.43 -8.63
N GLN A 155 -1.40 -20.67 -9.26
CA GLN A 155 -2.42 -19.90 -8.53
C GLN A 155 -3.37 -20.82 -7.76
N ARG A 156 -3.83 -21.89 -8.40
CA ARG A 156 -4.77 -22.87 -7.81
C ARG A 156 -4.16 -23.58 -6.60
N VAL A 157 -2.93 -24.08 -6.77
CA VAL A 157 -2.16 -24.76 -5.73
C VAL A 157 -1.85 -23.82 -4.55
N LEU A 158 -1.52 -22.55 -4.84
CA LEU A 158 -1.23 -21.54 -3.84
C LEU A 158 -2.46 -21.24 -2.97
N LEU A 159 -3.65 -21.13 -3.55
CA LEU A 159 -4.90 -20.88 -2.81
C LEU A 159 -5.20 -22.01 -1.81
N GLU A 160 -5.19 -23.27 -2.26
CA GLU A 160 -5.40 -24.43 -1.38
C GLU A 160 -4.34 -24.49 -0.27
N SER A 161 -3.06 -24.29 -0.62
CA SER A 161 -1.95 -24.39 0.33
C SER A 161 -1.94 -23.26 1.36
N SER A 162 -2.34 -22.05 0.98
CA SER A 162 -2.46 -20.92 1.89
C SER A 162 -3.59 -21.14 2.89
N TYR A 163 -4.72 -21.67 2.43
CA TYR A 163 -5.83 -22.03 3.30
C TYR A 163 -5.45 -23.13 4.31
N HIS A 164 -4.76 -24.18 3.85
CA HIS A 164 -4.25 -25.21 4.76
C HIS A 164 -3.23 -24.69 5.77
N ALA A 165 -2.38 -23.73 5.40
CA ALA A 165 -1.43 -23.13 6.35
C ALA A 165 -2.16 -22.35 7.47
N LEU A 166 -3.27 -21.67 7.16
CA LEU A 166 -4.13 -21.03 8.17
C LEU A 166 -4.81 -22.07 9.08
N GLU A 167 -5.26 -23.20 8.52
CA GLU A 167 -5.83 -24.29 9.31
C GLU A 167 -4.78 -24.99 10.20
N ASP A 168 -3.53 -25.13 9.75
CA ASP A 168 -2.43 -25.62 10.60
C ASP A 168 -2.10 -24.64 11.74
N ALA A 169 -2.17 -23.32 11.47
CA ALA A 169 -2.10 -22.28 12.51
C ALA A 169 -3.30 -22.27 13.46
N ALA A 170 -4.34 -23.03 13.14
CA ALA A 170 -5.63 -23.02 13.83
C ALA A 170 -6.20 -21.60 13.95
N ILE A 171 -6.21 -20.89 12.82
CA ILE A 171 -6.82 -19.58 12.63
C ILE A 171 -8.05 -19.76 11.74
N ASP A 172 -9.21 -19.32 12.22
CA ASP A 172 -10.41 -19.23 11.38
C ASP A 172 -10.23 -18.13 10.32
N ALA A 173 -10.11 -18.55 9.07
CA ALA A 173 -9.96 -17.67 7.90
C ALA A 173 -11.02 -16.56 7.83
N ALA A 174 -12.26 -16.82 8.29
CA ALA A 174 -13.33 -15.82 8.29
C ALA A 174 -13.08 -14.67 9.26
N THR A 175 -12.26 -14.86 10.30
CA THR A 175 -11.94 -13.82 11.27
C THR A 175 -10.93 -12.80 10.74
N LEU A 176 -10.19 -13.14 9.68
CA LEU A 176 -9.15 -12.29 9.09
C LEU A 176 -9.69 -11.18 8.16
N ARG A 177 -10.98 -11.21 7.85
CA ARG A 177 -11.60 -10.23 6.93
C ARG A 177 -11.43 -8.80 7.45
N GLY A 178 -11.00 -7.91 6.56
CA GLY A 178 -10.70 -6.51 6.84
C GLY A 178 -9.45 -6.26 7.69
N GLN A 179 -8.71 -7.30 8.10
CA GLN A 179 -7.51 -7.15 8.92
C GLN A 179 -6.27 -6.87 8.07
N ARG A 180 -5.24 -6.26 8.69
CA ARG A 180 -3.93 -5.96 8.06
C ARG A 180 -3.07 -7.21 7.93
N VAL A 181 -3.57 -8.16 7.14
CA VAL A 181 -2.87 -9.39 6.82
C VAL A 181 -2.15 -9.23 5.48
N GLY A 182 -0.82 -9.32 5.50
CA GLY A 182 -0.02 -9.30 4.29
C GLY A 182 0.02 -10.66 3.59
N THR A 183 0.23 -10.66 2.27
CA THR A 183 0.51 -11.85 1.46
C THR A 183 1.77 -11.61 0.62
N VAL A 184 2.85 -12.33 0.90
CA VAL A 184 4.15 -12.14 0.21
C VAL A 184 4.64 -13.48 -0.34
N VAL A 185 4.60 -13.65 -1.66
CA VAL A 185 4.84 -14.96 -2.29
C VAL A 185 5.96 -14.87 -3.32
N GLY A 186 6.96 -15.71 -3.16
CA GLY A 186 8.00 -15.95 -4.16
C GLY A 186 7.49 -16.81 -5.31
N THR A 187 7.63 -16.32 -6.53
CA THR A 187 7.29 -17.06 -7.75
C THR A 187 8.33 -16.76 -8.82
N THR A 188 8.40 -17.59 -9.86
CA THR A 188 9.28 -17.34 -11.00
C THR A 188 8.78 -18.09 -12.22
N GLY A 189 9.10 -17.54 -13.40
CA GLY A 189 8.61 -18.04 -14.68
C GLY A 189 7.35 -17.32 -15.14
N LEU A 190 7.12 -17.35 -16.45
CA LEU A 190 5.92 -16.82 -17.08
C LEU A 190 4.95 -17.97 -17.36
N ALA A 191 3.68 -17.81 -16.98
CA ALA A 191 2.64 -18.71 -17.42
C ALA A 191 2.40 -18.50 -18.93
N PRO A 192 2.47 -19.54 -19.77
CA PRO A 192 2.15 -19.41 -21.18
C PRO A 192 0.67 -19.12 -21.34
N GLN A 193 0.33 -18.06 -22.07
CA GLN A 193 -1.04 -17.80 -22.50
C GLN A 193 -1.32 -18.57 -23.80
N ALA A 194 -2.27 -19.50 -23.79
CA ALA A 194 -2.74 -20.14 -25.03
C ALA A 194 -3.83 -19.31 -25.74
N GLU A 195 -4.52 -18.44 -24.99
CA GLU A 195 -5.56 -17.53 -25.47
C GLU A 195 -5.31 -16.13 -24.93
N TYR A 196 -5.76 -15.11 -25.67
CA TYR A 196 -5.63 -13.71 -25.30
C TYR A 196 -7.02 -13.14 -24.96
N ASN A 197 -7.45 -13.35 -23.72
CA ASN A 197 -8.71 -12.82 -23.18
C ASN A 197 -8.54 -12.43 -21.70
N ALA A 198 -9.57 -11.79 -21.11
CA ALA A 198 -9.51 -11.30 -19.74
C ALA A 198 -9.23 -12.41 -18.69
N HIS A 199 -9.84 -13.60 -18.85
CA HIS A 199 -9.59 -14.72 -17.93
C HIS A 199 -8.16 -15.25 -18.06
N SER A 200 -7.62 -15.32 -19.27
CA SER A 200 -6.23 -15.72 -19.51
C SER A 200 -5.23 -14.72 -18.95
N LEU A 201 -5.50 -13.41 -19.06
CA LEU A 201 -4.69 -12.36 -18.43
C LEU A 201 -4.64 -12.56 -16.90
N LEU A 202 -5.81 -12.58 -16.25
CA LEU A 202 -5.92 -12.76 -14.80
C LEU A 202 -5.39 -14.12 -14.32
N GLY A 203 -5.50 -15.15 -15.15
CA GLY A 203 -5.05 -16.50 -14.85
C GLY A 203 -3.54 -16.69 -14.93
N SER A 204 -2.84 -15.88 -15.73
CA SER A 204 -1.38 -15.93 -15.91
C SER A 204 -0.60 -14.91 -15.09
N ASP A 205 -1.25 -13.84 -14.63
CA ASP A 205 -0.58 -12.71 -14.02
C ASP A 205 -0.09 -13.02 -12.59
N THR A 206 1.17 -12.68 -12.30
CA THR A 206 1.82 -12.97 -11.02
C THR A 206 1.36 -12.04 -9.90
N SER A 207 0.95 -10.81 -10.21
CA SER A 207 0.33 -9.91 -9.22
C SER A 207 -1.06 -10.40 -8.82
N VAL A 208 -1.82 -10.92 -9.79
CA VAL A 208 -3.14 -11.53 -9.54
C VAL A 208 -3.00 -12.82 -8.74
N MET A 209 -1.96 -13.64 -8.99
CA MET A 209 -1.69 -14.85 -8.19
C MET A 209 -1.69 -14.56 -6.68
N VAL A 210 -1.02 -13.49 -6.25
CA VAL A 210 -0.92 -13.11 -4.85
C VAL A 210 -2.16 -12.33 -4.39
N SER A 211 -2.63 -11.39 -5.21
CA SER A 211 -3.80 -10.56 -4.89
C SER A 211 -5.09 -11.36 -4.79
N ARG A 212 -5.19 -12.50 -5.49
CA ARG A 212 -6.36 -13.39 -5.43
C ARG A 212 -6.51 -14.06 -4.06
N LEU A 213 -5.38 -14.32 -3.37
CA LEU A 213 -5.40 -14.80 -1.99
C LEU A 213 -5.95 -13.72 -1.04
N ALA A 214 -5.42 -12.50 -1.14
CA ALA A 214 -5.91 -11.36 -0.38
C ALA A 214 -7.39 -11.06 -0.66
N TYR A 215 -7.79 -11.07 -1.94
CA TYR A 215 -9.16 -10.86 -2.38
C TYR A 215 -10.12 -11.92 -1.83
N HIS A 216 -9.77 -13.21 -1.93
CA HIS A 216 -10.65 -14.28 -1.48
C HIS A 216 -10.89 -14.24 0.04
N LEU A 217 -9.84 -13.91 0.80
CA LEU A 217 -9.88 -13.85 2.26
C LEU A 217 -10.27 -12.45 2.80
N ASP A 218 -10.50 -11.47 1.92
CA ASP A 218 -10.80 -10.07 2.24
C ASP A 218 -9.74 -9.44 3.15
N LEU A 219 -8.47 -9.55 2.77
CA LEU A 219 -7.32 -9.06 3.54
C LEU A 219 -6.95 -7.63 3.14
N ALA A 220 -6.62 -6.78 4.13
CA ALA A 220 -6.31 -5.37 3.94
C ALA A 220 -4.80 -5.04 4.02
N GLY A 221 -3.93 -6.05 4.16
CA GLY A 221 -2.47 -5.85 4.17
C GLY A 221 -1.84 -5.90 2.76
N PRO A 222 -0.51 -5.65 2.65
CA PRO A 222 0.19 -5.66 1.38
C PRO A 222 0.14 -7.02 0.66
N ALA A 223 -0.13 -7.02 -0.65
CA ALA A 223 -0.12 -8.22 -1.50
C ALA A 223 1.00 -8.14 -2.55
N LEU A 224 2.07 -8.91 -2.35
CA LEU A 224 3.33 -8.75 -3.07
C LEU A 224 3.81 -10.07 -3.70
N ALA A 225 3.98 -10.06 -5.02
CA ALA A 225 4.67 -11.11 -5.76
C ALA A 225 6.16 -10.78 -5.87
N MET A 226 7.03 -11.74 -5.53
CA MET A 226 8.48 -11.58 -5.59
C MET A 226 9.08 -12.51 -6.64
N ASP A 227 9.85 -11.96 -7.58
CA ASP A 227 10.67 -12.74 -8.50
C ASP A 227 12.14 -12.28 -8.42
N THR A 228 12.90 -12.99 -7.59
CA THR A 228 14.35 -12.94 -7.53
C THR A 228 14.93 -14.30 -7.95
N ALA A 229 14.28 -14.95 -8.92
CA ALA A 229 14.59 -16.30 -9.37
C ALA A 229 14.53 -17.35 -8.24
N CYS A 230 15.62 -18.05 -7.98
CA CYS A 230 15.68 -19.15 -7.02
C CYS A 230 15.63 -18.72 -5.54
N SER A 231 15.90 -17.43 -5.26
CA SER A 231 15.85 -16.89 -3.88
C SER A 231 14.47 -16.32 -3.50
N SER A 232 13.52 -16.28 -4.43
CA SER A 232 12.24 -15.57 -4.31
C SER A 232 11.49 -15.81 -3.01
N SER A 233 11.24 -17.08 -2.63
CA SER A 233 10.52 -17.36 -1.38
C SER A 233 11.27 -16.96 -0.12
N LEU A 234 12.60 -16.97 -0.12
CA LEU A 234 13.38 -16.59 1.07
C LEU A 234 13.51 -15.07 1.19
N VAL A 235 13.56 -14.35 0.05
CA VAL A 235 13.37 -12.89 0.00
C VAL A 235 11.97 -12.51 0.48
N ALA A 236 10.94 -13.25 0.07
CA ALA A 236 9.57 -13.06 0.54
C ALA A 236 9.46 -13.19 2.07
N LEU A 237 10.17 -14.15 2.68
CA LEU A 237 10.22 -14.30 4.13
C LEU A 237 10.96 -13.15 4.84
N ASP A 238 12.06 -12.64 4.27
CA ASP A 238 12.75 -11.45 4.81
C ASP A 238 11.83 -10.23 4.80
N LEU A 239 11.13 -9.98 3.69
CA LEU A 239 10.18 -8.88 3.58
C LEU A 239 8.99 -9.05 4.53
N ALA A 240 8.43 -10.26 4.63
CA ALA A 240 7.34 -10.55 5.55
C ALA A 240 7.72 -10.31 7.02
N ALA A 241 8.95 -10.68 7.42
CA ALA A 241 9.46 -10.38 8.74
C ALA A 241 9.57 -8.85 8.97
N ARG A 242 10.04 -8.09 7.98
CA ARG A 242 10.10 -6.61 8.07
C ARG A 242 8.73 -5.98 8.20
N LEU A 243 7.73 -6.43 7.44
CA LEU A 243 6.35 -5.91 7.53
C LEU A 243 5.76 -6.09 8.94
N LEU A 244 6.02 -7.24 9.58
CA LEU A 244 5.59 -7.50 10.95
C LEU A 244 6.31 -6.60 11.97
N LEU A 245 7.63 -6.48 11.83
CA LEU A 245 8.49 -5.73 12.76
C LEU A 245 8.34 -4.20 12.62
N SER A 246 7.83 -3.72 11.49
CA SER A 246 7.50 -2.31 11.23
C SER A 246 6.04 -1.94 11.50
N ASP A 247 5.23 -2.91 11.95
CA ASP A 247 3.78 -2.76 12.18
C ASP A 247 2.96 -2.41 10.92
N GLU A 248 3.47 -2.72 9.74
CA GLU A 248 2.74 -2.61 8.48
C GLU A 248 1.75 -3.79 8.26
N ALA A 249 1.95 -4.89 8.99
CA ALA A 249 1.03 -6.02 9.05
C ALA A 249 1.03 -6.67 10.45
N ASP A 250 -0.11 -7.26 10.84
CA ASP A 250 -0.25 -7.99 12.12
C ASP A 250 -0.03 -9.51 11.95
N LEU A 251 -0.22 -9.99 10.72
CA LEU A 251 -0.02 -11.37 10.29
C LEU A 251 0.40 -11.35 8.83
N VAL A 252 1.30 -12.24 8.42
CA VAL A 252 1.69 -12.36 7.00
C VAL A 252 1.64 -13.82 6.55
N LEU A 253 0.93 -14.06 5.44
CA LEU A 253 1.02 -15.30 4.68
C LEU A 253 2.21 -15.20 3.72
N ALA A 254 3.29 -15.92 4.01
CA ALA A 254 4.53 -15.81 3.28
C ALA A 254 5.01 -17.16 2.77
N GLY A 255 5.56 -17.21 1.55
CA GLY A 255 5.99 -18.48 0.98
C GLY A 255 6.45 -18.39 -0.46
N GLY A 256 6.23 -19.47 -1.20
CA GLY A 256 6.51 -19.49 -2.63
C GLY A 256 5.95 -20.73 -3.34
N VAL A 257 5.80 -20.60 -4.66
CA VAL A 257 5.23 -21.64 -5.52
C VAL A 257 6.00 -21.72 -6.83
N TYR A 258 6.12 -22.94 -7.36
CA TYR A 258 6.54 -23.19 -8.72
C TYR A 258 5.91 -24.48 -9.25
N THR A 259 5.34 -24.40 -10.44
CA THR A 259 4.79 -25.53 -11.20
C THR A 259 5.34 -25.49 -12.62
N ALA A 260 5.72 -26.64 -13.16
CA ALA A 260 6.30 -26.80 -14.49
C ALA A 260 5.17 -26.83 -15.54
N ASN A 261 4.42 -25.74 -15.63
CA ASN A 261 3.23 -25.62 -16.49
C ASN A 261 3.57 -25.40 -17.96
N HIS A 262 4.74 -25.75 -18.44
CA HIS A 262 5.07 -25.73 -19.86
C HIS A 262 6.33 -26.53 -20.12
N PRO A 263 6.38 -27.37 -21.17
CA PRO A 263 7.59 -28.14 -21.50
C PRO A 263 8.84 -27.30 -21.73
N GLY A 264 8.65 -26.04 -22.15
CA GLY A 264 9.73 -25.09 -22.44
C GLY A 264 10.71 -24.91 -21.28
N VAL A 265 10.31 -25.11 -20.02
CA VAL A 265 11.26 -25.07 -18.88
C VAL A 265 12.39 -26.08 -19.07
N PHE A 266 12.08 -27.30 -19.49
CA PHE A 266 13.09 -28.35 -19.63
C PHE A 266 14.07 -28.03 -20.74
N LEU A 267 13.59 -27.42 -21.83
CA LEU A 267 14.42 -26.99 -22.95
C LEU A 267 15.33 -25.83 -22.53
N THR A 268 14.77 -24.80 -21.89
CA THR A 268 15.52 -23.63 -21.43
C THR A 268 16.59 -24.00 -20.42
N MET A 269 16.26 -24.85 -19.44
CA MET A 269 17.24 -25.28 -18.43
C MET A 269 18.34 -26.14 -19.05
N GLN A 270 18.00 -27.01 -20.02
CA GLN A 270 18.99 -27.78 -20.77
C GLN A 270 19.91 -26.86 -21.59
N SER A 271 19.36 -25.84 -22.26
CA SER A 271 20.12 -24.84 -23.02
C SER A 271 21.03 -23.99 -22.14
N LEU A 272 20.62 -23.71 -20.90
CA LEU A 272 21.43 -22.96 -19.93
C LEU A 272 22.64 -23.78 -19.44
N GLY A 273 22.65 -25.10 -19.66
CA GLY A 273 23.75 -25.98 -19.28
C GLY A 273 23.84 -26.26 -17.78
N THR A 274 22.76 -26.00 -17.02
CA THR A 274 22.71 -26.19 -15.56
C THR A 274 22.09 -27.52 -15.13
N VAL A 275 21.50 -28.27 -16.08
CA VAL A 275 20.83 -29.55 -15.82
C VAL A 275 21.84 -30.69 -15.75
N SER A 276 21.71 -31.56 -14.73
CA SER A 276 22.56 -32.73 -14.54
C SER A 276 22.46 -33.72 -15.70
N GLY A 277 23.60 -34.01 -16.34
CA GLY A 277 23.71 -35.05 -17.37
C GLY A 277 23.57 -36.47 -16.82
N THR A 278 23.95 -36.69 -15.56
CA THR A 278 23.77 -37.96 -14.83
C THR A 278 22.38 -38.10 -14.19
N ARG A 279 21.49 -37.13 -14.43
CA ARG A 279 20.05 -37.18 -14.09
C ARG A 279 19.80 -37.31 -12.58
N ARG A 280 20.66 -36.71 -11.76
CA ARG A 280 20.55 -36.61 -10.30
C ARG A 280 21.12 -35.28 -9.80
N CYS A 281 20.40 -34.62 -8.91
CA CYS A 281 20.95 -33.49 -8.16
C CYS A 281 21.83 -34.06 -7.02
N ARG A 282 23.13 -33.75 -7.03
CA ARG A 282 24.13 -34.27 -6.06
C ARG A 282 24.89 -33.15 -5.34
N PRO A 283 24.25 -32.43 -4.41
CA PRO A 283 24.92 -31.34 -3.70
C PRO A 283 26.19 -31.83 -3.00
N PHE A 284 27.30 -31.13 -3.25
CA PHE A 284 28.63 -31.30 -2.64
C PHE A 284 29.38 -32.60 -2.98
N ASP A 285 28.81 -33.48 -3.82
CA ASP A 285 29.41 -34.74 -4.21
C ASP A 285 30.47 -34.56 -5.33
N ALA A 286 31.46 -35.45 -5.40
CA ALA A 286 32.46 -35.45 -6.46
C ALA A 286 31.87 -35.64 -7.87
N ALA A 287 30.69 -36.26 -7.98
CA ALA A 287 29.96 -36.44 -9.22
C ALA A 287 28.85 -35.39 -9.45
N ALA A 288 28.94 -34.24 -8.79
CA ALA A 288 28.07 -33.08 -9.00
C ALA A 288 28.27 -32.47 -10.40
N ASP A 289 27.21 -32.50 -11.22
CA ASP A 289 27.23 -32.09 -12.62
C ASP A 289 26.04 -31.21 -13.03
N GLY A 290 25.20 -30.79 -12.08
CA GLY A 290 24.05 -29.93 -12.32
C GLY A 290 22.85 -30.21 -11.41
N MET A 291 21.81 -29.41 -11.60
CA MET A 291 20.53 -29.53 -10.90
C MET A 291 19.50 -30.36 -11.68
N LEU A 292 18.38 -30.68 -11.03
CA LEU A 292 17.14 -31.11 -11.68
C LEU A 292 16.05 -30.08 -11.40
N VAL A 293 15.08 -29.92 -12.29
CA VAL A 293 13.89 -29.09 -12.02
C VAL A 293 13.02 -29.81 -10.97
N GLY A 294 12.33 -29.05 -10.13
CA GLY A 294 11.30 -29.57 -9.23
C GLY A 294 10.09 -28.66 -9.24
N GLU A 295 8.94 -29.21 -8.86
CA GLU A 295 7.71 -28.47 -8.58
C GLU A 295 7.45 -28.48 -7.07
N GLY A 296 6.86 -27.40 -6.57
CA GLY A 296 6.45 -27.35 -5.18
C GLY A 296 5.85 -26.03 -4.75
N VAL A 297 5.19 -26.07 -3.60
CA VAL A 297 4.64 -24.91 -2.90
C VAL A 297 4.97 -25.07 -1.41
N GLY A 298 5.31 -23.95 -0.77
CA GLY A 298 5.42 -23.85 0.67
C GLY A 298 4.81 -22.54 1.13
N MET A 299 3.96 -22.60 2.15
CA MET A 299 3.32 -21.44 2.77
C MET A 299 3.51 -21.47 4.28
N LEU A 300 3.81 -20.31 4.85
CA LEU A 300 3.97 -20.08 6.28
C LEU A 300 3.02 -18.97 6.73
N VAL A 301 2.52 -19.09 7.96
CA VAL A 301 1.77 -18.05 8.66
C VAL A 301 2.72 -17.43 9.69
N LEU A 302 2.98 -16.12 9.55
CA LEU A 302 3.96 -15.40 10.37
C LEU A 302 3.27 -14.36 11.25
N LYS A 303 3.75 -14.23 12.49
CA LYS A 303 3.36 -13.18 13.46
C LYS A 303 4.58 -12.71 14.23
N ARG A 304 4.52 -11.54 14.86
CA ARG A 304 5.47 -11.20 15.93
C ARG A 304 5.38 -12.26 17.04
N LEU A 305 6.50 -12.65 17.62
CA LEU A 305 6.53 -13.69 18.64
C LEU A 305 5.70 -13.28 19.86
N SER A 306 5.78 -12.03 20.28
CA SER A 306 4.95 -11.48 21.36
C SER A 306 3.45 -11.65 21.12
N ASP A 307 2.98 -11.38 19.89
CA ASP A 307 1.58 -11.59 19.49
C ASP A 307 1.20 -13.07 19.44
N ALA A 308 2.09 -13.92 18.93
CA ALA A 308 1.86 -15.37 18.87
C ALA A 308 1.71 -15.98 20.27
N LEU A 309 2.55 -15.55 21.22
CA LEU A 309 2.49 -15.97 22.61
C LEU A 309 1.24 -15.45 23.32
N ARG A 310 0.86 -14.17 23.09
CA ARG A 310 -0.37 -13.57 23.60
C ARG A 310 -1.61 -14.35 23.15
N ASP A 311 -1.64 -14.74 21.89
CA ASP A 311 -2.81 -15.36 21.26
C ASP A 311 -2.88 -16.89 21.46
N ASN A 312 -1.91 -17.45 22.21
CA ASN A 312 -1.76 -18.88 22.48
C ASN A 312 -1.66 -19.69 21.18
N ASP A 313 -0.91 -19.15 20.21
CA ASP A 313 -0.62 -19.82 18.96
C ASP A 313 0.40 -20.95 19.15
N ARG A 314 0.32 -21.96 18.28
CA ARG A 314 1.36 -22.97 18.18
C ARG A 314 2.53 -22.38 17.42
N VAL A 315 3.71 -22.35 18.01
CA VAL A 315 4.93 -21.87 17.34
C VAL A 315 5.72 -23.08 16.80
N HIS A 316 5.86 -23.19 15.49
CA HIS A 316 6.67 -24.23 14.83
C HIS A 316 8.17 -23.95 14.95
N GLY A 317 8.52 -22.66 15.00
CA GLY A 317 9.86 -22.13 15.17
C GLY A 317 9.81 -20.61 15.05
N VAL A 318 10.95 -19.96 15.24
CA VAL A 318 11.09 -18.51 15.08
C VAL A 318 12.17 -18.18 14.07
N ILE A 319 11.96 -17.07 13.36
CA ILE A 319 12.98 -16.40 12.57
C ILE A 319 13.69 -15.43 13.52
N ARG A 320 14.97 -15.70 13.79
CA ARG A 320 15.83 -14.85 14.64
C ARG A 320 16.34 -13.65 13.89
N ALA A 321 16.76 -13.87 12.65
CA ALA A 321 17.20 -12.85 11.73
C ALA A 321 17.11 -13.37 10.30
N SER A 322 16.91 -12.44 9.37
CA SER A 322 16.98 -12.67 7.94
C SER A 322 17.73 -11.52 7.26
N GLY A 323 18.08 -11.71 6.00
CA GLY A 323 18.62 -10.65 5.18
C GLY A 323 18.79 -11.06 3.73
N THR A 324 19.02 -10.04 2.90
CA THR A 324 19.26 -10.18 1.47
C THR A 324 20.40 -9.27 1.01
N ASN A 325 21.14 -9.67 -0.02
CA ASN A 325 22.07 -8.79 -0.72
C ASN A 325 22.19 -9.16 -2.22
N GLN A 326 23.18 -8.61 -2.90
CA GLN A 326 23.44 -8.81 -4.32
C GLN A 326 24.89 -9.23 -4.56
N ASP A 327 25.10 -10.17 -5.48
CA ASP A 327 26.42 -10.62 -5.92
C ASP A 327 27.22 -9.49 -6.59
N GLY A 328 26.53 -8.50 -7.16
CA GLY A 328 27.13 -7.37 -7.86
C GLY A 328 27.76 -7.80 -9.18
N ARG A 329 28.97 -7.30 -9.49
CA ARG A 329 29.65 -7.58 -10.76
C ARG A 329 30.55 -8.81 -10.64
N THR A 330 30.09 -9.93 -11.20
CA THR A 330 30.84 -11.20 -11.30
C THR A 330 31.27 -11.47 -12.75
N SER A 331 31.83 -12.66 -13.03
CA SER A 331 32.31 -13.04 -14.38
C SER A 331 31.20 -13.25 -15.42
N GLY A 332 29.95 -13.32 -14.98
CA GLY A 332 28.75 -13.37 -15.79
C GLY A 332 27.53 -13.24 -14.88
N ILE A 333 26.39 -12.79 -15.39
CA ILE A 333 25.22 -12.46 -14.54
C ILE A 333 24.76 -13.62 -13.64
N THR A 334 25.01 -14.87 -14.04
CA THR A 334 24.66 -16.08 -13.29
C THR A 334 25.79 -16.65 -12.44
N ALA A 335 26.97 -16.03 -12.43
CA ALA A 335 28.10 -16.49 -11.65
C ALA A 335 28.00 -15.96 -10.21
N PRO A 336 28.05 -16.83 -9.18
CA PRO A 336 27.89 -16.41 -7.79
C PRO A 336 29.13 -15.71 -7.23
N SER A 337 28.97 -14.99 -6.10
CA SER A 337 30.05 -14.28 -5.40
C SER A 337 30.28 -14.82 -3.99
N THR A 338 31.44 -15.44 -3.75
CA THR A 338 31.86 -15.90 -2.41
C THR A 338 31.83 -14.77 -1.38
N GLN A 339 32.29 -13.58 -1.76
CA GLN A 339 32.34 -12.43 -0.85
C GLN A 339 30.94 -11.92 -0.47
N ALA A 340 30.03 -11.85 -1.44
CA ALA A 340 28.66 -11.41 -1.17
C ALA A 340 27.93 -12.41 -0.27
N GLN A 341 28.06 -13.71 -0.52
CA GLN A 341 27.49 -14.75 0.33
C GLN A 341 28.09 -14.71 1.74
N ALA A 342 29.41 -14.62 1.88
CA ALA A 342 30.07 -14.55 3.18
C ALA A 342 29.62 -13.34 4.01
N GLY A 343 29.55 -12.16 3.38
CA GLY A 343 29.09 -10.93 4.04
C GLY A 343 27.64 -11.02 4.51
N LEU A 344 26.76 -11.60 3.68
CA LEU A 344 25.36 -11.82 4.05
C LEU A 344 25.22 -12.79 5.23
N LEU A 345 25.85 -13.96 5.13
CA LEU A 345 25.78 -15.01 6.15
C LEU A 345 26.29 -14.50 7.50
N ARG A 346 27.45 -13.84 7.53
CA ARG A 346 28.02 -13.26 8.74
C ARG A 346 27.11 -12.18 9.34
N GLY A 347 26.62 -11.26 8.51
CA GLY A 347 25.76 -10.17 8.97
C GLY A 347 24.44 -10.67 9.58
N VAL A 348 23.80 -11.68 8.98
CA VAL A 348 22.58 -12.29 9.52
C VAL A 348 22.87 -13.09 10.79
N LEU A 349 23.95 -13.87 10.83
CA LEU A 349 24.35 -14.62 12.03
C LEU A 349 24.58 -13.67 13.22
N ASN A 350 25.30 -12.57 13.01
CA ASN A 350 25.55 -11.58 14.06
C ASN A 350 24.25 -10.94 14.58
N ARG A 351 23.34 -10.52 13.68
CA ARG A 351 22.02 -9.98 14.08
C ARG A 351 21.14 -11.01 14.78
N SER A 352 21.31 -12.31 14.50
CA SER A 352 20.50 -13.35 15.14
C SER A 352 20.81 -13.52 16.64
N GLY A 353 21.98 -13.07 17.09
CA GLY A 353 22.48 -13.32 18.44
C GLY A 353 22.79 -14.79 18.73
N VAL A 354 22.85 -15.66 17.71
CA VAL A 354 23.23 -17.07 17.82
C VAL A 354 24.75 -17.18 17.70
N ALA A 355 25.39 -17.83 18.68
CA ALA A 355 26.82 -18.11 18.58
C ALA A 355 27.08 -19.08 17.42
N ALA A 356 28.15 -18.83 16.65
CA ALA A 356 28.51 -19.66 15.50
C ALA A 356 28.54 -21.16 15.85
N GLU A 357 29.10 -21.51 17.01
CA GLU A 357 29.24 -22.89 17.48
C GLU A 357 27.92 -23.58 17.90
N ASP A 358 26.88 -22.79 18.17
CA ASP A 358 25.55 -23.30 18.52
C ASP A 358 24.70 -23.56 17.27
N LEU A 359 25.18 -23.19 16.07
CA LEU A 359 24.50 -23.52 14.83
C LEU A 359 24.59 -25.02 14.54
N GLY A 360 23.46 -25.70 14.67
CA GLY A 360 23.37 -27.16 14.62
C GLY A 360 23.00 -27.74 13.26
N TYR A 361 22.59 -26.93 12.28
CA TYR A 361 22.32 -27.40 10.93
C TYR A 361 22.39 -26.26 9.90
N PHE A 362 22.86 -26.58 8.69
CA PHE A 362 22.77 -25.73 7.51
C PHE A 362 21.92 -26.39 6.43
N GLU A 363 20.84 -25.72 6.04
CA GLU A 363 20.13 -26.01 4.79
C GLU A 363 20.69 -25.09 3.70
N ALA A 364 21.48 -25.68 2.82
CA ALA A 364 22.18 -24.95 1.77
C ALA A 364 21.28 -24.62 0.58
N HIS A 365 21.73 -23.69 -0.25
CA HIS A 365 21.23 -23.58 -1.61
C HIS A 365 21.55 -24.86 -2.40
N GLY A 366 22.80 -25.35 -2.36
CA GLY A 366 23.24 -26.69 -2.75
C GLY A 366 22.53 -27.25 -3.98
N THR A 367 22.88 -26.76 -5.16
CA THR A 367 22.24 -27.15 -6.43
C THR A 367 22.90 -28.33 -7.11
N GLY A 368 24.02 -28.84 -6.59
CA GLY A 368 24.75 -29.93 -7.22
C GLY A 368 25.53 -29.47 -8.45
N THR A 369 25.84 -28.17 -8.56
CA THR A 369 26.59 -27.62 -9.69
C THR A 369 28.09 -27.61 -9.38
N THR A 370 28.91 -27.91 -10.39
CA THR A 370 30.38 -28.02 -10.23
C THR A 370 31.03 -26.71 -9.75
N LEU A 371 30.44 -25.56 -10.09
CA LEU A 371 30.94 -24.24 -9.68
C LEU A 371 30.24 -23.70 -8.42
N GLY A 372 28.92 -23.86 -8.32
CA GLY A 372 28.13 -23.24 -7.25
C GLY A 372 28.40 -23.84 -5.88
N ASP A 373 28.46 -25.17 -5.78
CA ASP A 373 28.64 -25.85 -4.50
C ASP A 373 29.99 -25.50 -3.83
N PRO A 374 31.14 -25.47 -4.53
CA PRO A 374 32.39 -24.98 -3.93
C PRO A 374 32.36 -23.51 -3.51
N ILE A 375 31.69 -22.64 -4.28
CA ILE A 375 31.57 -21.21 -3.93
C ILE A 375 30.74 -21.03 -2.67
N GLU A 376 29.65 -21.79 -2.53
CA GLU A 376 28.79 -21.74 -1.34
C GLU A 376 29.54 -22.19 -0.08
N ILE A 377 30.27 -23.31 -0.14
CA ILE A 377 31.06 -23.76 1.01
C ILE A 377 32.18 -22.77 1.34
N ALA A 378 32.86 -22.20 0.33
CA ALA A 378 33.84 -21.14 0.56
C ALA A 378 33.22 -19.91 1.23
N GLY A 379 32.00 -19.53 0.84
CA GLY A 379 31.24 -18.43 1.42
C GLY A 379 30.90 -18.71 2.89
N ILE A 380 30.44 -19.92 3.21
CA ILE A 380 30.18 -20.37 4.58
C ILE A 380 31.48 -20.34 5.41
N THR A 381 32.56 -20.95 4.93
CA THR A 381 33.84 -20.95 5.64
C THR A 381 34.34 -19.53 5.91
N SER A 382 34.25 -18.64 4.92
CA SER A 382 34.64 -17.24 5.09
C SER A 382 33.73 -16.45 6.03
N ALA A 383 32.43 -16.76 6.11
CA ALA A 383 31.52 -16.10 7.06
C ALA A 383 31.88 -16.42 8.51
N PHE A 384 32.35 -17.65 8.77
CA PHE A 384 32.69 -18.17 10.09
C PHE A 384 34.12 -17.85 10.53
N ASP A 385 34.95 -17.31 9.64
CA ASP A 385 36.34 -16.96 9.95
C ASP A 385 36.43 -15.96 11.11
N GLY A 386 37.28 -16.26 12.09
CA GLY A 386 37.42 -15.50 13.33
C GLY A 386 36.22 -15.58 14.30
N LEU A 387 35.18 -16.37 14.00
CA LEU A 387 34.05 -16.63 14.93
C LEU A 387 34.20 -17.97 15.66
N THR A 388 34.84 -18.97 15.04
CA THR A 388 35.16 -20.26 15.67
C THR A 388 36.32 -20.94 14.94
N ASP A 389 37.11 -21.71 15.69
CA ASP A 389 38.18 -22.57 15.14
C ASP A 389 37.69 -24.02 14.88
N ARG A 390 36.42 -24.33 15.21
CA ARG A 390 35.87 -25.68 15.04
C ARG A 390 35.56 -25.94 13.57
N THR A 391 36.04 -27.08 13.06
CA THR A 391 35.74 -27.55 11.71
C THR A 391 34.85 -28.80 11.74
N GLY A 392 34.05 -29.01 10.69
CA GLY A 392 33.22 -30.19 10.48
C GLY A 392 32.20 -30.48 11.59
N TYR A 393 31.80 -29.51 12.41
CA TYR A 393 30.86 -29.73 13.51
C TYR A 393 29.40 -29.56 13.08
N CYS A 394 29.11 -28.65 12.16
CA CYS A 394 27.76 -28.33 11.74
C CYS A 394 27.34 -29.21 10.54
N PRO A 395 26.32 -30.07 10.67
CA PRO A 395 25.82 -30.82 9.51
C PRO A 395 25.19 -29.90 8.47
N ILE A 396 25.45 -30.18 7.19
CA ILE A 396 24.87 -29.48 6.02
C ILE A 396 24.15 -30.46 5.08
N GLY A 397 23.07 -29.99 4.45
CA GLY A 397 22.35 -30.70 3.39
C GLY A 397 21.59 -29.75 2.47
N SER A 398 20.89 -30.31 1.47
CA SER A 398 19.99 -29.57 0.58
C SER A 398 18.84 -30.47 0.15
N VAL A 399 17.61 -29.98 0.32
CA VAL A 399 16.38 -30.69 -0.06
C VAL A 399 16.24 -30.87 -1.57
N LYS A 400 17.00 -30.12 -2.38
CA LYS A 400 16.98 -30.22 -3.84
C LYS A 400 17.41 -31.59 -4.34
N ALA A 401 18.22 -32.31 -3.56
CA ALA A 401 18.59 -33.69 -3.85
C ALA A 401 17.39 -34.66 -3.78
N ASN A 402 16.38 -34.34 -2.97
CA ASN A 402 15.19 -35.15 -2.79
C ASN A 402 14.15 -34.86 -3.87
N ILE A 403 13.80 -33.58 -4.06
CA ILE A 403 12.62 -33.13 -4.82
C ILE A 403 12.95 -32.32 -6.08
N GLY A 404 14.23 -32.17 -6.43
CA GLY A 404 14.68 -31.24 -7.47
C GLY A 404 14.65 -29.78 -7.00
N HIS A 405 15.11 -28.87 -7.86
CA HIS A 405 15.11 -27.45 -7.60
C HIS A 405 13.74 -26.85 -7.91
N THR A 406 12.98 -26.56 -6.86
CA THR A 406 11.61 -26.00 -6.91
C THR A 406 11.55 -24.50 -7.18
N MET A 407 12.56 -23.97 -7.88
CA MET A 407 12.67 -22.58 -8.32
C MET A 407 12.22 -21.56 -7.25
N GLY A 408 11.13 -20.82 -7.50
CA GLY A 408 10.59 -19.78 -6.63
C GLY A 408 10.18 -20.28 -5.24
N ALA A 409 9.93 -21.58 -5.05
CA ALA A 409 9.56 -22.21 -3.77
C ALA A 409 10.75 -22.83 -3.01
N ALA A 410 11.98 -22.76 -3.54
CA ALA A 410 13.12 -23.50 -3.00
C ALA A 410 13.50 -23.11 -1.57
N GLY A 411 13.47 -21.82 -1.25
CA GLY A 411 13.85 -21.32 0.07
C GLY A 411 12.87 -21.74 1.17
N VAL A 412 11.57 -21.57 0.95
CA VAL A 412 10.54 -21.90 1.94
C VAL A 412 10.45 -23.41 2.20
N LEU A 413 10.67 -24.25 1.19
CA LEU A 413 10.72 -25.71 1.39
C LEU A 413 11.95 -26.14 2.19
N GLY A 414 13.08 -25.45 2.06
CA GLY A 414 14.23 -25.59 2.94
C GLY A 414 13.90 -25.21 4.39
N VAL A 415 13.20 -24.08 4.60
CA VAL A 415 12.70 -23.67 5.93
C VAL A 415 11.77 -24.72 6.53
N ILE A 416 10.79 -25.22 5.77
CA ILE A 416 9.84 -26.24 6.26
C ILE A 416 10.58 -27.53 6.65
N LYS A 417 11.55 -27.99 5.85
CA LYS A 417 12.41 -29.12 6.21
C LYS A 417 13.08 -28.89 7.56
N VAL A 418 13.69 -27.72 7.77
CA VAL A 418 14.36 -27.37 9.03
C VAL A 418 13.40 -27.38 10.21
N LEU A 419 12.20 -26.81 10.07
CA LEU A 419 11.19 -26.81 11.13
C LEU A 419 10.75 -28.23 11.52
N LEU A 420 10.56 -29.10 10.53
CA LEU A 420 10.20 -30.51 10.75
C LEU A 420 11.35 -31.28 11.42
N SER A 421 12.59 -31.02 11.01
CA SER A 421 13.81 -31.54 11.65
C SER A 421 13.95 -31.10 13.12
N MET A 422 13.71 -29.81 13.41
CA MET A 422 13.72 -29.26 14.77
C MET A 422 12.64 -29.91 15.65
N ARG A 423 11.43 -30.04 15.12
CA ARG A 423 10.30 -30.71 15.78
C ARG A 423 10.62 -32.16 16.13
N ALA A 424 11.27 -32.89 15.22
CA ALA A 424 11.69 -34.26 15.44
C ALA A 424 12.95 -34.37 16.34
N GLY A 425 13.72 -33.28 16.50
CA GLY A 425 15.02 -33.29 17.15
C GLY A 425 16.04 -34.13 16.39
N VAL A 426 15.98 -34.12 15.06
CA VAL A 426 16.77 -35.00 14.18
C VAL A 426 17.28 -34.22 12.96
N VAL A 427 18.55 -34.44 12.61
CA VAL A 427 19.15 -34.02 11.34
C VAL A 427 19.05 -35.18 10.34
N PRO A 428 18.34 -35.02 9.20
CA PRO A 428 18.19 -36.07 8.20
C PRO A 428 19.46 -36.24 7.34
N PRO A 429 19.66 -37.41 6.71
CA PRO A 429 20.75 -37.60 5.76
C PRO A 429 20.56 -36.76 4.50
N ALA A 430 21.66 -36.30 3.91
CA ALA A 430 21.72 -35.64 2.63
C ALA A 430 21.54 -36.70 1.51
N ALA A 431 20.46 -36.56 0.74
CA ALA A 431 20.20 -37.45 -0.38
C ALA A 431 21.26 -37.30 -1.49
N ASN A 432 21.47 -38.38 -2.26
CA ASN A 432 22.37 -38.44 -3.41
C ASN A 432 23.85 -38.05 -3.16
N PHE A 433 24.31 -38.05 -1.91
CA PHE A 433 25.71 -37.82 -1.56
C PHE A 433 26.43 -39.13 -1.24
N SER A 434 27.69 -39.25 -1.69
CA SER A 434 28.53 -40.42 -1.47
C SER A 434 29.98 -40.07 -1.16
N THR A 435 30.60 -39.20 -1.96
CA THR A 435 32.01 -38.85 -1.88
C THR A 435 32.15 -37.33 -1.98
N PRO A 436 32.85 -36.65 -1.06
CA PRO A 436 32.98 -35.20 -1.11
C PRO A 436 33.72 -34.74 -2.38
N SER A 437 33.29 -33.61 -2.94
CA SER A 437 33.95 -33.00 -4.09
C SER A 437 35.40 -32.60 -3.78
N PRO A 438 36.37 -32.90 -4.67
CA PRO A 438 37.77 -32.51 -4.48
C PRO A 438 37.99 -31.00 -4.61
N HIS A 439 36.98 -30.26 -5.06
CA HIS A 439 37.00 -28.79 -5.16
C HIS A 439 36.55 -28.10 -3.87
N ILE A 440 36.18 -28.87 -2.84
CA ILE A 440 35.71 -28.38 -1.56
C ILE A 440 36.65 -28.85 -0.45
N ASP A 441 37.23 -27.91 0.30
CA ASP A 441 38.02 -28.24 1.49
C ASP A 441 37.14 -28.32 2.74
N PHE A 442 36.49 -29.45 2.93
CA PHE A 442 35.71 -29.72 4.15
C PHE A 442 36.57 -29.82 5.42
N SER A 443 37.89 -29.96 5.32
CA SER A 443 38.75 -30.05 6.50
C SER A 443 38.93 -28.69 7.19
N ALA A 444 38.81 -27.61 6.41
CA ALA A 444 38.85 -26.22 6.89
C ALA A 444 37.44 -25.62 7.12
N ALA A 445 36.39 -26.24 6.58
CA ALA A 445 35.02 -25.73 6.70
C ALA A 445 34.39 -26.03 8.08
N PRO A 446 33.54 -25.15 8.62
CA PRO A 446 32.77 -25.42 9.84
C PRO A 446 31.72 -26.53 9.63
N VAL A 447 31.32 -26.75 8.38
CA VAL A 447 30.26 -27.67 7.99
C VAL A 447 30.78 -29.03 7.51
N ARG A 448 29.95 -30.08 7.67
CA ARG A 448 30.16 -31.42 7.09
C ARG A 448 28.86 -31.95 6.49
N VAL A 449 28.93 -32.67 5.38
CA VAL A 449 27.71 -33.24 4.79
C VAL A 449 27.09 -34.29 5.73
N ALA A 450 25.78 -34.21 5.96
CA ALA A 450 25.06 -35.15 6.81
C ALA A 450 24.88 -36.50 6.08
N THR A 451 25.71 -37.51 6.31
CA THR A 451 25.63 -38.79 5.58
C THR A 451 24.63 -39.79 6.17
N GLU A 452 24.23 -39.59 7.42
CA GLU A 452 23.30 -40.46 8.16
C GLU A 452 22.37 -39.62 9.03
N GLU A 453 21.22 -40.20 9.41
CA GLU A 453 20.32 -39.60 10.40
C GLU A 453 21.06 -39.46 11.74
N SER A 454 21.00 -38.28 12.35
CA SER A 454 21.64 -38.03 13.65
C SER A 454 20.75 -37.20 14.57
N GLY A 455 20.86 -37.43 15.87
CA GLY A 455 20.12 -36.65 16.86
C GLY A 455 20.57 -35.20 16.90
N TRP A 456 19.62 -34.27 17.05
CA TRP A 456 19.86 -32.84 17.13
C TRP A 456 19.63 -32.36 18.56
N ALA A 457 20.72 -32.23 19.32
CA ALA A 457 20.67 -31.67 20.66
C ALA A 457 20.50 -30.15 20.62
N PRO A 458 19.78 -29.53 21.58
CA PRO A 458 19.79 -28.08 21.75
C PRO A 458 21.19 -27.55 22.09
N GLY A 459 21.48 -26.33 21.68
CA GLY A 459 22.70 -25.59 21.99
C GLY A 459 22.71 -25.04 23.42
N ALA A 460 23.66 -24.14 23.72
CA ALA A 460 23.87 -23.61 25.07
C ALA A 460 22.67 -22.84 25.63
N ASP A 461 21.88 -22.19 24.78
CA ASP A 461 20.67 -21.45 25.17
C ASP A 461 19.43 -22.35 25.34
N GLY A 462 19.59 -23.67 25.16
CA GLY A 462 18.50 -24.65 25.25
C GLY A 462 17.61 -24.73 24.01
N ARG A 463 17.98 -24.07 22.91
CA ARG A 463 17.27 -24.09 21.62
C ARG A 463 18.11 -24.76 20.54
N ARG A 464 17.47 -25.20 19.47
CA ARG A 464 18.16 -25.68 18.25
C ARG A 464 18.21 -24.55 17.24
N HIS A 465 19.37 -24.30 16.65
CA HIS A 465 19.54 -23.26 15.64
C HIS A 465 19.95 -23.83 14.30
N ALA A 466 19.39 -23.29 13.23
CA ALA A 466 19.79 -23.62 11.88
C ALA A 466 19.76 -22.41 10.96
N ALA A 467 20.53 -22.52 9.89
CA ALA A 467 20.60 -21.49 8.86
C ALA A 467 20.08 -22.04 7.53
N VAL A 468 19.39 -21.19 6.76
CA VAL A 468 18.84 -21.52 5.43
C VAL A 468 19.34 -20.50 4.43
N SER A 469 19.92 -20.98 3.32
CA SER A 469 20.42 -20.14 2.23
C SER A 469 19.65 -20.36 0.93
N SER A 470 19.39 -19.30 0.17
CA SER A 470 18.94 -19.41 -1.21
C SER A 470 19.49 -18.29 -2.08
N PHE A 471 20.04 -18.64 -3.24
CA PHE A 471 20.75 -17.73 -4.13
C PHE A 471 20.10 -17.73 -5.52
N GLY A 472 19.68 -16.56 -6.00
CA GLY A 472 19.07 -16.40 -7.31
C GLY A 472 20.14 -16.35 -8.41
N TYR A 473 19.88 -16.95 -9.57
CA TYR A 473 20.80 -16.84 -10.71
C TYR A 473 20.93 -15.41 -11.26
N SER A 474 20.09 -14.47 -10.81
CA SER A 474 20.21 -13.03 -11.08
C SER A 474 21.12 -12.29 -10.09
N GLY A 475 21.74 -13.00 -9.14
CA GLY A 475 22.65 -12.46 -8.15
C GLY A 475 22.01 -12.06 -6.80
N THR A 476 20.68 -12.06 -6.68
CA THR A 476 20.03 -11.74 -5.40
C THR A 476 20.14 -12.93 -4.44
N ASN A 477 20.82 -12.73 -3.31
CA ASN A 477 21.01 -13.73 -2.27
C ASN A 477 20.07 -13.48 -1.09
N ALA A 478 19.63 -14.54 -0.44
CA ALA A 478 18.85 -14.50 0.80
C ALA A 478 19.39 -15.52 1.82
N HIS A 479 19.37 -15.13 3.09
CA HIS A 479 19.82 -15.96 4.19
C HIS A 479 18.98 -15.73 5.44
N LEU A 480 18.73 -16.79 6.21
CA LEU A 480 17.83 -16.76 7.37
C LEU A 480 18.36 -17.69 8.47
N VAL A 481 18.29 -17.24 9.74
CA VAL A 481 18.58 -18.05 10.93
C VAL A 481 17.28 -18.36 11.69
N LEU A 482 17.02 -19.65 11.89
CA LEU A 482 15.86 -20.20 12.59
C LEU A 482 16.24 -20.72 13.97
N SER A 483 15.28 -20.69 14.89
CA SER A 483 15.38 -21.42 16.17
C SER A 483 14.09 -22.16 16.49
N ASP A 484 14.17 -23.27 17.20
CA ASP A 484 12.98 -23.83 17.85
C ASP A 484 12.55 -22.96 19.05
N LEU A 485 11.33 -23.19 19.54
CA LEU A 485 10.83 -22.56 20.76
C LEU A 485 10.32 -23.66 21.68
N PRO A 486 11.10 -24.07 22.71
CA PRO A 486 10.70 -25.14 23.60
C PRO A 486 9.34 -24.84 24.24
N ALA A 487 8.37 -25.74 24.04
CA ALA A 487 7.05 -25.58 24.64
C ALA A 487 7.15 -25.60 26.18
N PRO A 488 6.45 -24.72 26.91
CA PRO A 488 6.44 -24.76 28.36
C PRO A 488 6.00 -26.14 28.88
N ALA A 489 6.66 -26.61 29.95
CA ALA A 489 6.31 -27.86 30.61
C ALA A 489 4.83 -27.85 31.02
N ARG A 490 4.11 -28.91 30.66
CA ARG A 490 2.66 -29.02 30.87
C ARG A 490 2.35 -29.22 32.36
N PRO A 491 1.47 -28.40 32.99
CA PRO A 491 0.83 -28.77 34.25
C PRO A 491 0.00 -30.04 34.03
N GLN A 492 0.09 -31.02 34.95
CA GLN A 492 -0.52 -32.34 34.79
C GLN A 492 -2.01 -32.28 34.39
N ALA A 493 -2.38 -33.16 33.45
CA ALA A 493 -3.63 -33.31 32.69
C ALA A 493 -4.90 -32.54 33.13
N ALA A 494 -5.61 -32.01 32.12
CA ALA A 494 -6.97 -31.51 32.23
C ALA A 494 -7.91 -32.55 32.88
N ARG A 495 -8.94 -32.06 33.58
CA ARG A 495 -9.91 -32.89 34.30
C ARG A 495 -10.55 -33.91 33.35
N PRO A 496 -10.80 -35.17 33.81
CA PRO A 496 -11.62 -36.12 33.06
C PRO A 496 -12.97 -35.50 32.71
N GLY A 497 -13.39 -35.56 31.45
CA GLY A 497 -14.65 -34.95 31.01
C GLY A 497 -14.98 -35.21 29.55
N ARG A 498 -16.26 -35.07 29.21
CA ARG A 498 -16.73 -35.12 27.81
C ARG A 498 -16.41 -33.80 27.12
N HIS A 499 -15.89 -33.87 25.89
CA HIS A 499 -15.58 -32.71 25.06
C HIS A 499 -16.49 -32.66 23.83
N LEU A 500 -16.91 -31.45 23.45
CA LEU A 500 -17.66 -31.20 22.22
C LEU A 500 -16.71 -30.85 21.09
N VAL A 501 -16.77 -31.62 20.00
CA VAL A 501 -15.93 -31.49 18.81
C VAL A 501 -16.80 -31.08 17.63
N PRO A 502 -16.74 -29.81 17.19
CA PRO A 502 -17.47 -29.37 16.01
C PRO A 502 -16.75 -29.81 14.73
N LEU A 503 -17.54 -30.20 13.73
CA LEU A 503 -17.08 -30.38 12.36
C LEU A 503 -17.98 -29.58 11.44
N SER A 504 -17.40 -29.03 10.39
CA SER A 504 -18.17 -28.47 9.29
C SER A 504 -17.48 -28.63 7.93
N ALA A 505 -18.31 -28.64 6.88
CA ALA A 505 -17.88 -28.58 5.49
C ALA A 505 -18.92 -27.88 4.59
N ARG A 506 -18.57 -27.59 3.33
CA ARG A 506 -19.50 -26.97 2.35
C ARG A 506 -20.60 -27.93 1.89
N SER A 507 -20.28 -29.22 1.78
CA SER A 507 -21.20 -30.29 1.35
C SER A 507 -21.14 -31.51 2.27
N GLU A 508 -22.17 -32.36 2.22
CA GLU A 508 -22.26 -33.54 3.07
C GLU A 508 -21.14 -34.53 2.75
N GLU A 509 -20.81 -34.69 1.48
CA GLU A 509 -19.69 -35.54 1.03
C GLU A 509 -18.36 -35.07 1.62
N ARG A 510 -18.10 -33.75 1.62
CA ARG A 510 -16.88 -33.17 2.20
C ARG A 510 -16.85 -33.30 3.72
N LEU A 511 -18.01 -33.25 4.39
CA LEU A 511 -18.10 -33.51 5.83
C LEU A 511 -17.71 -34.96 6.17
N ARG A 512 -18.16 -35.92 5.35
CA ARG A 512 -17.79 -37.35 5.50
C ARG A 512 -16.31 -37.59 5.25
N ALA A 513 -15.74 -36.98 4.20
CA ALA A 513 -14.31 -37.04 3.91
C ALA A 513 -13.48 -36.47 5.07
N LYS A 514 -13.87 -35.30 5.59
CA LYS A 514 -13.20 -34.66 6.74
C LYS A 514 -13.25 -35.52 7.99
N ALA A 515 -14.39 -36.17 8.26
CA ALA A 515 -14.53 -37.10 9.37
C ALA A 515 -13.61 -38.32 9.22
N ALA A 516 -13.52 -38.90 8.02
CA ALA A 516 -12.65 -40.04 7.73
C ALA A 516 -11.15 -39.70 7.89
N GLU A 517 -10.72 -38.54 7.37
CA GLU A 517 -9.33 -38.06 7.48
C GLU A 517 -8.95 -37.78 8.94
N LEU A 518 -9.84 -37.12 9.70
CA LEU A 518 -9.60 -36.88 11.12
C LEU A 518 -9.57 -38.19 11.94
N ALA A 519 -10.46 -39.14 11.66
CA ALA A 519 -10.44 -40.44 12.32
C ALA A 519 -9.13 -41.20 12.05
N THR A 520 -8.67 -41.18 10.79
CA THR A 520 -7.39 -41.78 10.37
C THR A 520 -6.22 -41.12 11.09
N ALA A 521 -6.22 -39.78 11.17
CA ALA A 521 -5.18 -39.05 11.87
C ALA A 521 -5.14 -39.40 13.38
N LEU A 522 -6.29 -39.45 14.05
CA LEU A 522 -6.41 -39.79 15.48
C LEU A 522 -5.97 -41.22 15.80
N ARG A 523 -6.10 -42.16 14.85
CA ARG A 523 -5.62 -43.54 14.99
C ARG A 523 -4.15 -43.73 14.62
N GLY A 524 -3.60 -42.83 13.80
CA GLY A 524 -2.23 -42.88 13.32
C GLY A 524 -1.37 -41.74 13.89
N PRO A 525 -1.01 -40.72 13.08
CA PRO A 525 -0.06 -39.66 13.48
C PRO A 525 -0.41 -38.89 14.77
N LEU A 526 -1.70 -38.79 15.12
CA LEU A 526 -2.19 -38.10 16.32
C LEU A 526 -2.60 -39.07 17.44
N ALA A 527 -2.18 -40.34 17.38
CA ALA A 527 -2.43 -41.29 18.44
C ALA A 527 -1.82 -40.79 19.77
N GLY A 528 -2.66 -40.69 20.80
CA GLY A 528 -2.27 -40.16 22.12
C GLY A 528 -2.34 -38.63 22.26
N ALA A 529 -2.83 -37.91 21.25
CA ALA A 529 -3.18 -36.50 21.38
C ALA A 529 -4.21 -36.28 22.50
N ASP A 530 -4.17 -35.09 23.12
CA ASP A 530 -5.15 -34.72 24.13
C ASP A 530 -6.48 -34.32 23.49
N LEU A 531 -7.57 -34.95 23.92
CA LEU A 531 -8.90 -34.66 23.37
C LEU A 531 -9.31 -33.19 23.58
N ALA A 532 -8.89 -32.56 24.68
CA ALA A 532 -9.19 -31.15 24.94
C ALA A 532 -8.54 -30.24 23.89
N ASP A 533 -7.30 -30.54 23.48
CA ASP A 533 -6.56 -29.78 22.47
C ASP A 533 -7.15 -30.01 21.06
N VAL A 534 -7.55 -31.25 20.74
CA VAL A 534 -8.27 -31.57 19.49
C VAL A 534 -9.58 -30.79 19.41
N ALA A 535 -10.38 -30.84 20.48
CA ALA A 535 -11.66 -30.14 20.54
C ALA A 535 -11.48 -28.63 20.42
N TYR A 536 -10.56 -28.05 21.20
CA TYR A 536 -10.30 -26.61 21.18
C TYR A 536 -9.83 -26.12 19.82
N THR A 537 -8.92 -26.84 19.17
CA THR A 537 -8.42 -26.49 17.83
C THR A 537 -9.55 -26.44 16.80
N LEU A 538 -10.44 -27.44 16.79
CA LEU A 538 -11.58 -27.48 15.86
C LEU A 538 -12.64 -26.43 16.17
N GLN A 539 -12.73 -25.98 17.43
CA GLN A 539 -13.66 -24.94 17.86
C GLN A 539 -13.22 -23.54 17.44
N VAL A 540 -11.95 -23.19 17.62
CA VAL A 540 -11.48 -21.81 17.43
C VAL A 540 -10.73 -21.59 16.11
N GLY A 541 -10.25 -22.65 15.47
CA GLY A 541 -9.33 -22.58 14.34
C GLY A 541 -9.88 -23.06 13.01
N ARG A 542 -11.20 -23.18 12.86
CA ARG A 542 -11.85 -23.65 11.63
C ARG A 542 -13.09 -22.80 11.32
N GLU A 543 -13.24 -22.41 10.06
CA GLU A 543 -14.45 -21.72 9.57
C GLU A 543 -15.69 -22.60 9.80
N ALA A 544 -16.77 -22.00 10.28
CA ALA A 544 -18.05 -22.67 10.47
C ALA A 544 -18.89 -22.71 9.18
N MET A 545 -18.85 -23.83 8.46
CA MET A 545 -19.51 -24.01 7.16
C MET A 545 -20.96 -24.55 7.28
N ALA A 546 -21.62 -24.74 6.14
CA ALA A 546 -23.06 -25.03 6.05
C ALA A 546 -23.44 -26.42 6.59
N GLN A 547 -22.68 -27.45 6.27
CA GLN A 547 -22.93 -28.81 6.76
C GLN A 547 -22.18 -28.99 8.06
N ARG A 548 -22.88 -29.29 9.16
CA ARG A 548 -22.33 -29.29 10.52
C ARG A 548 -22.61 -30.60 11.25
N ALA A 549 -21.62 -31.07 11.98
CA ALA A 549 -21.77 -32.16 12.95
C ALA A 549 -21.19 -31.74 14.31
N ALA A 550 -21.77 -32.28 15.39
CA ALA A 550 -21.41 -31.98 16.77
C ALA A 550 -21.12 -33.29 17.50
N VAL A 551 -19.85 -33.67 17.61
CA VAL A 551 -19.46 -34.96 18.21
C VAL A 551 -19.10 -34.76 19.67
N VAL A 552 -19.63 -35.58 20.57
CA VAL A 552 -19.20 -35.57 21.97
C VAL A 552 -18.52 -36.88 22.31
N ALA A 553 -17.30 -36.78 22.84
CA ALA A 553 -16.48 -37.93 23.23
C ALA A 553 -15.77 -37.67 24.57
N ASP A 554 -15.38 -38.73 25.27
CA ASP A 554 -14.56 -38.70 26.47
C ASP A 554 -13.08 -39.06 26.21
N SER A 555 -12.79 -39.57 25.02
CA SER A 555 -11.46 -40.00 24.59
C SER A 555 -11.27 -39.82 23.08
N THR A 556 -10.02 -39.73 22.63
CA THR A 556 -9.69 -39.65 21.20
C THR A 556 -10.06 -40.93 20.45
N ALA A 557 -10.06 -42.08 21.12
CA ALA A 557 -10.55 -43.34 20.56
C ALA A 557 -12.06 -43.31 20.29
N GLU A 558 -12.87 -42.90 21.29
CA GLU A 558 -14.32 -42.75 21.10
C GLU A 558 -14.64 -41.70 20.02
N LEU A 559 -13.88 -40.60 19.97
CA LEU A 559 -14.01 -39.60 18.92
C LEU A 559 -13.76 -40.22 17.54
N ALA A 560 -12.68 -41.00 17.36
CA ALA A 560 -12.36 -41.65 16.09
C ALA A 560 -13.49 -42.61 15.65
N ASP A 561 -14.03 -43.42 16.56
CA ASP A 561 -15.13 -44.34 16.24
C ASP A 561 -16.40 -43.59 15.79
N ARG A 562 -16.74 -42.49 16.47
CA ARG A 562 -17.89 -41.65 16.10
C ARG A 562 -17.68 -40.94 14.74
N LEU A 563 -16.45 -40.52 14.46
CA LEU A 563 -16.08 -39.93 13.17
C LEU A 563 -16.19 -40.95 12.02
N GLU A 564 -15.84 -42.22 12.26
CA GLU A 564 -16.05 -43.30 11.29
C GLU A 564 -17.53 -43.56 11.01
N GLY A 565 -18.39 -43.47 12.03
CA GLY A 565 -19.84 -43.48 11.85
C GLY A 565 -20.33 -42.34 10.95
N ILE A 566 -19.86 -41.11 11.18
CA ILE A 566 -20.18 -39.95 10.30
C ILE A 566 -19.69 -40.20 8.89
N ALA A 567 -18.46 -40.71 8.72
CA ALA A 567 -17.91 -41.04 7.41
C ALA A 567 -18.76 -42.09 6.67
N ALA A 568 -19.37 -43.03 7.40
CA ALA A 568 -20.30 -44.03 6.88
C ALA A 568 -21.74 -43.49 6.63
N GLY A 569 -22.02 -42.23 6.98
CA GLY A 569 -23.32 -41.59 6.79
C GLY A 569 -24.28 -41.71 7.99
N GLU A 570 -23.79 -42.09 9.17
CA GLU A 570 -24.58 -42.13 10.40
C GLU A 570 -24.79 -40.72 10.98
N SER A 571 -25.97 -40.45 11.54
CA SER A 571 -26.25 -39.20 12.23
C SER A 571 -25.58 -39.16 13.61
N ALA A 572 -24.74 -38.17 13.85
CA ALA A 572 -24.08 -37.97 15.14
C ALA A 572 -24.78 -36.90 15.99
N GLU A 573 -26.08 -37.05 16.26
CA GLU A 573 -26.73 -36.15 17.23
C GLU A 573 -26.33 -36.55 18.67
N PRO A 574 -25.72 -35.64 19.44
CA PRO A 574 -25.31 -35.98 20.79
C PRO A 574 -26.52 -36.05 21.73
N GLN A 575 -26.75 -37.24 22.28
CA GLN A 575 -27.80 -37.49 23.28
C GLN A 575 -27.25 -37.30 24.71
N ASP A 576 -28.14 -36.95 25.65
CA ASP A 576 -27.87 -36.82 27.09
C ASP A 576 -26.66 -35.91 27.44
N LEU A 577 -26.69 -34.66 26.96
CA LEU A 577 -25.72 -33.63 27.34
C LEU A 577 -26.27 -32.73 28.46
N ALA A 578 -25.43 -32.42 29.44
CA ALA A 578 -25.68 -31.36 30.43
C ALA A 578 -25.14 -30.00 29.92
N PRO A 579 -25.71 -28.86 30.35
CA PRO A 579 -25.10 -27.55 30.13
C PRO A 579 -23.70 -27.47 30.77
N PRO A 580 -22.71 -26.77 30.16
CA PRO A 580 -22.84 -25.91 28.97
C PRO A 580 -22.73 -26.64 27.62
N LEU A 581 -22.32 -27.91 27.57
CA LEU A 581 -22.09 -28.65 26.31
C LEU A 581 -23.37 -28.80 25.47
N ALA A 582 -24.51 -29.05 26.11
CA ALA A 582 -25.80 -29.18 25.44
C ALA A 582 -26.22 -27.90 24.70
N GLU A 583 -25.92 -26.73 25.26
CA GLU A 583 -26.24 -25.44 24.66
C GLU A 583 -25.35 -25.17 23.46
N ALA A 584 -24.03 -25.37 23.61
CA ALA A 584 -23.08 -25.18 22.52
C ALA A 584 -23.35 -26.11 21.32
N ALA A 585 -23.72 -27.37 21.58
CA ALA A 585 -24.05 -28.32 20.50
C ALA A 585 -25.31 -27.89 19.72
N ARG A 586 -26.35 -27.40 20.41
CA ARG A 586 -27.56 -26.88 19.76
C ARG A 586 -27.29 -25.64 18.93
N GLN A 587 -26.59 -24.66 19.51
CA GLN A 587 -26.22 -23.42 18.81
C GLN A 587 -25.39 -23.73 17.55
N TRP A 588 -24.40 -24.61 17.68
CA TRP A 588 -23.58 -25.06 16.56
C TRP A 588 -24.42 -25.68 15.43
N ALA A 589 -25.28 -26.64 15.77
CA ALA A 589 -26.14 -27.32 14.81
C ALA A 589 -27.15 -26.37 14.14
N ALA A 590 -27.64 -25.36 14.87
CA ALA A 590 -28.60 -24.37 14.38
C ALA A 590 -28.00 -23.29 13.47
N GLY A 591 -26.67 -23.23 13.31
CA GLY A 591 -26.04 -22.15 12.54
C GLY A 591 -25.61 -20.95 13.40
N GLU A 592 -25.90 -20.96 14.69
CA GLU A 592 -25.75 -19.80 15.59
C GLU A 592 -24.31 -19.60 16.08
N PRO A 593 -23.91 -18.37 16.47
CA PRO A 593 -22.61 -18.10 17.07
C PRO A 593 -22.42 -18.85 18.40
N VAL A 594 -21.28 -19.54 18.56
CA VAL A 594 -20.97 -20.31 19.77
C VAL A 594 -19.81 -19.66 20.53
N SER A 595 -20.00 -19.42 21.82
CA SER A 595 -18.94 -18.90 22.69
C SER A 595 -18.08 -20.04 23.26
N TRP A 596 -17.15 -20.55 22.46
CA TRP A 596 -16.29 -21.69 22.82
C TRP A 596 -15.47 -21.47 24.09
N ALA A 597 -15.07 -20.23 24.37
CA ALA A 597 -14.34 -19.86 25.60
C ALA A 597 -15.05 -20.30 26.89
N ARG A 598 -16.39 -20.39 26.90
CA ARG A 598 -17.16 -20.82 28.07
C ARG A 598 -16.96 -22.30 28.42
N LEU A 599 -16.46 -23.11 27.48
CA LEU A 599 -16.17 -24.53 27.70
C LEU A 599 -14.80 -24.76 28.35
N HIS A 600 -13.93 -23.73 28.38
CA HIS A 600 -12.51 -23.86 28.76
C HIS A 600 -12.11 -22.99 29.96
N LEU A 601 -13.03 -22.80 30.92
CA LEU A 601 -12.77 -22.02 32.14
C LEU A 601 -11.77 -22.76 33.07
N GLY A 602 -10.50 -22.32 33.10
CA GLY A 602 -9.49 -22.76 34.06
C GLY A 602 -8.08 -22.93 33.49
N ALA A 603 -7.88 -23.91 32.61
CA ALA A 603 -6.62 -24.15 31.90
C ALA A 603 -6.87 -24.00 30.40
N ALA A 604 -6.07 -23.16 29.73
CA ALA A 604 -6.19 -22.96 28.28
C ALA A 604 -5.68 -24.22 27.56
N PRO A 605 -6.53 -24.92 26.78
CA PRO A 605 -6.06 -25.95 25.87
C PRO A 605 -5.11 -25.35 24.83
N ARG A 606 -4.32 -26.19 24.20
CA ARG A 606 -3.38 -25.78 23.15
C ARG A 606 -4.00 -25.97 21.78
N ARG A 607 -3.56 -25.15 20.82
CA ARG A 607 -3.78 -25.40 19.40
C ARG A 607 -2.77 -26.45 18.92
N ILE A 608 -3.24 -27.44 18.17
CA ILE A 608 -2.41 -28.53 17.64
C ILE A 608 -2.64 -28.68 16.13
N GLY A 609 -1.68 -29.29 15.43
CA GLY A 609 -1.85 -29.62 14.02
C GLY A 609 -2.92 -30.69 13.83
N LEU A 610 -3.92 -30.40 13.02
CA LEU A 610 -4.98 -31.32 12.62
C LEU A 610 -5.10 -31.32 11.10
N PRO A 611 -5.66 -32.38 10.49
CA PRO A 611 -5.93 -32.41 9.05
C PRO A 611 -6.67 -31.14 8.57
N GLY A 612 -6.29 -30.69 7.38
CA GLY A 612 -6.91 -29.55 6.70
C GLY A 612 -8.24 -29.91 6.05
N TYR A 613 -8.77 -28.99 5.25
CA TYR A 613 -10.02 -29.16 4.52
C TYR A 613 -9.85 -30.07 3.29
N PRO A 614 -10.66 -31.14 3.14
CA PRO A 614 -10.54 -32.05 2.01
C PRO A 614 -11.22 -31.47 0.74
N PHE A 615 -10.55 -30.56 0.05
CA PHE A 615 -11.04 -29.90 -1.18
C PHE A 615 -11.57 -30.90 -2.23
N GLU A 616 -12.59 -30.49 -2.99
CA GLU A 616 -13.02 -31.24 -4.17
C GLU A 616 -11.92 -31.24 -5.26
N ARG A 617 -11.80 -32.33 -6.02
CA ARG A 617 -10.68 -32.54 -6.96
C ARG A 617 -11.17 -32.50 -8.41
N HIS A 618 -11.68 -31.33 -8.84
CA HIS A 618 -12.05 -31.11 -10.24
C HIS A 618 -10.81 -30.88 -11.09
N ARG A 619 -10.72 -31.53 -12.26
CA ARG A 619 -9.54 -31.48 -13.13
C ARG A 619 -9.66 -30.34 -14.14
N TYR A 620 -8.64 -29.47 -14.17
CA TYR A 620 -8.42 -28.40 -15.14
C TYR A 620 -7.01 -28.60 -15.73
N PRO A 621 -6.92 -29.32 -16.86
CA PRO A 621 -5.63 -29.67 -17.47
C PRO A 621 -4.87 -28.43 -17.92
N HIS A 622 -3.55 -28.59 -18.10
CA HIS A 622 -2.70 -27.48 -18.52
C HIS A 622 -3.02 -27.05 -19.95
N VAL A 623 -3.04 -25.74 -20.18
CA VAL A 623 -3.56 -25.13 -21.43
C VAL A 623 -2.79 -25.56 -22.70
N TRP A 624 -1.57 -26.07 -22.58
CA TRP A 624 -0.74 -26.55 -23.68
C TRP A 624 -0.84 -28.07 -23.93
N ALA A 625 -1.51 -28.83 -23.06
CA ALA A 625 -1.53 -30.29 -23.12
C ALA A 625 -2.24 -30.83 -24.38
N ASP A 626 -3.18 -30.07 -24.95
CA ASP A 626 -4.06 -30.60 -25.99
C ASP A 626 -3.84 -29.99 -27.38
N GLY A 627 -3.04 -28.92 -27.52
CA GLY A 627 -2.73 -28.28 -28.82
C GLY A 627 -3.96 -27.92 -29.68
N THR A 628 -5.16 -27.96 -29.10
CA THR A 628 -6.46 -27.79 -29.73
C THR A 628 -7.16 -26.70 -28.93
N PRO A 629 -7.73 -25.65 -29.57
CA PRO A 629 -8.55 -24.67 -28.86
C PRO A 629 -9.62 -25.38 -28.04
N ILE A 630 -9.94 -24.87 -26.85
CA ILE A 630 -11.02 -25.40 -26.02
C ILE A 630 -12.30 -25.37 -26.87
N GLU A 631 -12.75 -26.53 -27.36
CA GLU A 631 -14.09 -26.64 -27.91
C GLU A 631 -15.05 -26.39 -26.76
N ARG A 632 -15.77 -25.26 -26.84
CA ARG A 632 -16.90 -24.98 -25.97
C ARG A 632 -17.81 -26.21 -25.97
N PRO A 633 -18.31 -26.68 -24.82
CA PRO A 633 -19.39 -27.65 -24.80
C PRO A 633 -20.54 -27.09 -25.66
N THR A 634 -20.79 -27.72 -26.80
CA THR A 634 -21.79 -27.27 -27.77
C THR A 634 -23.20 -27.71 -27.39
N ASP A 635 -23.35 -28.52 -26.34
CA ASP A 635 -24.66 -28.92 -25.83
C ASP A 635 -24.87 -28.39 -24.41
N GLY A 636 -25.78 -27.42 -24.30
CA GLY A 636 -26.35 -26.91 -23.06
C GLY A 636 -27.22 -27.94 -22.33
N SER A 637 -26.64 -29.08 -21.94
CA SER A 637 -27.31 -30.04 -21.08
C SER A 637 -26.34 -30.68 -20.07
N ALA A 638 -26.27 -30.08 -18.88
CA ALA A 638 -26.06 -30.85 -17.65
C ALA A 638 -27.42 -30.95 -16.94
N PRO A 639 -27.89 -32.15 -16.53
CA PRO A 639 -29.16 -32.31 -15.87
C PRO A 639 -29.02 -31.87 -14.40
N MET A 640 -29.63 -30.75 -14.05
CA MET A 640 -30.12 -30.54 -12.69
C MET A 640 -31.65 -30.52 -12.73
N SER A 641 -32.26 -31.55 -12.15
CA SER A 641 -33.62 -31.43 -11.64
C SER A 641 -33.56 -30.83 -10.25
N PRO A 642 -34.28 -29.73 -10.03
CA PRO A 642 -35.14 -29.61 -8.86
C PRO A 642 -36.59 -29.45 -9.33
N ALA A 643 -37.44 -30.38 -8.92
CA ALA A 643 -38.88 -30.25 -9.08
C ALA A 643 -39.42 -29.18 -8.11
N ALA A 644 -40.19 -28.24 -8.67
CA ALA A 644 -41.08 -27.31 -7.97
C ALA A 644 -42.31 -28.06 -7.35
N PRO A 645 -43.23 -27.43 -6.60
CA PRO A 645 -44.19 -26.44 -7.14
C PRO A 645 -44.53 -25.30 -6.11
N SER A 646 -45.31 -24.24 -6.33
CA SER A 646 -46.46 -23.98 -7.22
C SER A 646 -46.81 -22.47 -7.29
N ASP A 647 -47.35 -22.09 -8.45
CA ASP A 647 -48.47 -21.14 -8.73
C ASP A 647 -48.38 -19.62 -8.50
N GLY A 648 -48.71 -18.88 -9.57
CA GLY A 648 -49.21 -17.50 -9.48
C GLY A 648 -49.05 -16.63 -10.73
N ALA A 649 -49.90 -16.81 -11.74
CA ALA A 649 -49.87 -16.11 -13.04
C ALA A 649 -50.28 -14.61 -13.02
N ARG A 650 -49.74 -13.80 -13.95
CA ARG A 650 -50.44 -13.06 -15.05
C ARG A 650 -49.84 -11.68 -15.43
N GLY A 651 -49.69 -11.46 -16.75
CA GLY A 651 -49.79 -10.18 -17.49
C GLY A 651 -48.49 -9.34 -17.54
N GLY A 652 -48.06 -8.68 -18.62
CA GLY A 652 -48.60 -8.44 -19.96
C GLY A 652 -48.06 -7.10 -20.51
N GLY A 653 -47.03 -7.14 -21.38
CA GLY A 653 -46.54 -6.06 -22.30
C GLY A 653 -45.98 -4.75 -21.69
N PRO A 654 -45.37 -3.83 -22.46
CA PRO A 654 -45.00 -3.85 -23.90
C PRO A 654 -43.51 -3.49 -24.19
N ALA A 655 -43.16 -3.46 -25.48
CA ALA A 655 -41.85 -3.17 -26.05
C ALA A 655 -41.22 -1.82 -25.64
N GLN A 656 -39.89 -1.81 -25.46
CA GLN A 656 -39.06 -0.62 -25.26
C GLN A 656 -38.33 -0.21 -26.57
N PRO A 657 -38.10 1.10 -26.78
CA PRO A 657 -37.60 1.67 -28.03
C PRO A 657 -36.07 1.61 -28.14
N ALA A 658 -35.56 1.56 -29.37
CA ALA A 658 -34.13 1.67 -29.67
C ALA A 658 -33.61 3.08 -29.30
N GLU A 659 -32.56 3.13 -28.48
CA GLU A 659 -31.81 4.35 -28.18
C GLU A 659 -30.79 4.69 -29.29
N PRO A 660 -30.46 5.98 -29.49
CA PRO A 660 -29.58 6.43 -30.56
C PRO A 660 -28.11 6.25 -30.20
N VAL A 661 -27.33 5.69 -31.13
CA VAL A 661 -25.86 5.61 -31.04
C VAL A 661 -25.28 7.03 -31.12
N GLN A 662 -24.65 7.50 -30.04
CA GLN A 662 -23.77 8.68 -30.07
C GLN A 662 -22.49 8.31 -30.83
N GLU A 663 -22.19 9.02 -31.91
CA GLU A 663 -20.88 8.96 -32.58
C GLU A 663 -19.79 9.41 -31.60
N THR A 664 -18.93 8.48 -31.18
CA THR A 664 -17.73 8.79 -30.38
C THR A 664 -16.69 9.47 -31.26
N ALA A 665 -16.17 10.62 -30.82
CA ALA A 665 -15.10 11.35 -31.50
C ALA A 665 -13.85 10.45 -31.72
N PRO A 666 -13.13 10.59 -32.83
CA PRO A 666 -11.90 9.83 -33.09
C PRO A 666 -10.85 10.13 -32.02
N GLY A 667 -10.27 9.08 -31.43
CA GLY A 667 -9.28 9.21 -30.36
C GLY A 667 -7.96 9.84 -30.82
N VAL A 668 -7.30 10.56 -29.92
CA VAL A 668 -6.00 11.19 -30.15
C VAL A 668 -4.88 10.18 -29.94
N PRO A 669 -3.88 10.09 -30.85
CA PRO A 669 -2.72 9.23 -30.65
C PRO A 669 -1.87 9.66 -29.45
N SER A 670 -1.43 8.70 -28.65
CA SER A 670 -0.60 8.94 -27.46
C SER A 670 0.72 9.66 -27.76
N VAL A 671 1.02 10.74 -27.04
CA VAL A 671 2.29 11.51 -27.13
C VAL A 671 3.16 11.34 -25.88
N LEU A 672 2.87 10.34 -25.04
CA LEU A 672 3.58 10.14 -23.77
C LEU A 672 5.11 10.01 -23.92
N PRO A 673 5.67 9.34 -24.94
CA PRO A 673 7.12 9.28 -25.12
C PRO A 673 7.78 10.65 -25.33
N GLU A 674 7.14 11.54 -26.09
CA GLU A 674 7.61 12.92 -26.29
C GLU A 674 7.58 13.71 -24.99
N LEU A 675 6.54 13.52 -24.17
CA LEU A 675 6.41 14.15 -22.86
C LEU A 675 7.45 13.63 -21.84
N ASP A 676 7.70 12.32 -21.83
CA ASP A 676 8.77 11.71 -21.02
C ASP A 676 10.14 12.30 -21.41
N ALA A 677 10.39 12.50 -22.70
CA ALA A 677 11.62 13.13 -23.19
C ALA A 677 11.72 14.61 -22.79
N ALA A 678 10.62 15.37 -22.88
CA ALA A 678 10.58 16.78 -22.48
C ALA A 678 10.78 16.97 -20.97
N ALA A 679 10.19 16.10 -20.14
CA ALA A 679 10.43 16.07 -18.70
C ALA A 679 11.90 15.76 -18.39
N ALA A 680 12.47 14.73 -19.03
CA ALA A 680 13.87 14.38 -18.85
C ALA A 680 14.83 15.52 -19.26
N ALA A 681 14.52 16.22 -20.37
CA ALA A 681 15.30 17.37 -20.82
C ALA A 681 15.24 18.53 -19.81
N HIS A 682 14.06 18.84 -19.29
CA HIS A 682 13.89 19.89 -18.27
C HIS A 682 14.68 19.58 -16.99
N LEU A 683 14.62 18.34 -16.51
CA LEU A 683 15.41 17.90 -15.35
C LEU A 683 16.92 17.94 -15.62
N ALA A 684 17.35 17.64 -16.85
CA ALA A 684 18.75 17.70 -17.25
C ALA A 684 19.29 19.14 -17.42
N GLU A 685 18.43 20.12 -17.73
CA GLU A 685 18.78 21.55 -17.78
C GLU A 685 19.05 22.14 -16.38
N HIS A 686 18.59 21.47 -15.32
CA HIS A 686 18.77 21.85 -13.92
C HIS A 686 19.52 20.76 -13.12
N PRO A 687 20.74 20.36 -13.52
CA PRO A 687 21.44 19.21 -12.96
C PRO A 687 21.74 19.38 -11.45
N ASP A 688 21.94 20.62 -11.01
CA ASP A 688 22.16 20.94 -9.59
C ASP A 688 20.94 20.58 -8.73
N ARG A 689 19.71 20.67 -9.27
CA ARG A 689 18.45 20.32 -8.57
C ARG A 689 18.17 18.81 -8.51
N THR A 690 18.67 18.07 -9.50
CA THR A 690 18.67 16.60 -9.47
C THR A 690 19.78 16.02 -8.58
N SER A 691 20.58 16.87 -7.91
CA SER A 691 21.57 16.42 -6.96
C SER A 691 20.93 16.14 -5.60
N LEU A 692 21.50 15.16 -4.88
CA LEU A 692 21.14 14.92 -3.47
C LEU A 692 21.34 16.19 -2.62
N ARG A 693 22.29 17.06 -2.98
CA ARG A 693 22.55 18.31 -2.27
C ARG A 693 21.37 19.27 -2.36
N ALA A 694 20.81 19.49 -3.55
CA ALA A 694 19.64 20.35 -3.69
C ALA A 694 18.40 19.76 -3.03
N ALA A 695 18.24 18.43 -3.06
CA ALA A 695 17.19 17.76 -2.29
C ALA A 695 17.34 18.03 -0.77
N LEU A 696 18.56 17.93 -0.24
CA LEU A 696 18.85 18.25 1.17
C LEU A 696 18.67 19.74 1.48
N GLU A 697 19.05 20.65 0.59
CA GLU A 697 18.86 22.11 0.76
C GLU A 697 17.37 22.47 0.77
N ALA A 698 16.55 21.80 -0.06
CA ALA A 698 15.10 21.98 -0.06
C ALA A 698 14.43 21.40 1.20
N GLU A 699 14.89 20.24 1.68
CA GLU A 699 14.45 19.69 2.97
C GLU A 699 14.86 20.60 4.14
N GLU A 700 16.09 21.14 4.13
CA GLU A 700 16.53 22.13 5.13
C GLU A 700 15.66 23.39 5.11
N LEU A 701 15.30 23.89 3.92
CA LEU A 701 14.38 25.03 3.78
C LEU A 701 12.99 24.72 4.34
N ALA A 702 12.46 23.51 4.06
CA ALA A 702 11.18 23.06 4.58
C ALA A 702 11.21 22.91 6.11
N ASP A 703 12.31 22.40 6.67
CA ASP A 703 12.51 22.24 8.12
C ASP A 703 12.67 23.60 8.81
N GLU A 704 13.39 24.56 8.22
CA GLU A 704 13.49 25.94 8.73
C GLU A 704 12.11 26.62 8.78
N LEU A 705 11.28 26.42 7.74
CA LEU A 705 9.90 26.92 7.72
C LEU A 705 9.02 26.23 8.77
N ALA A 706 9.14 24.91 8.88
CA ALA A 706 8.39 24.11 9.86
C ALA A 706 8.72 24.56 11.29
N ALA A 707 10.00 24.75 11.62
CA ALA A 707 10.42 25.22 12.92
C ALA A 707 9.87 26.62 13.26
N LEU A 708 9.74 27.52 12.28
CA LEU A 708 9.07 28.81 12.46
C LEU A 708 7.56 28.63 12.68
N CYS A 709 6.91 27.78 11.88
CA CYS A 709 5.50 27.45 12.00
C CYS A 709 5.15 26.92 13.39
N GLU A 710 5.94 25.96 13.90
CA GLU A 710 5.75 25.34 15.22
C GLU A 710 5.81 26.37 16.35
N GLN A 711 6.84 27.21 16.34
CA GLN A 711 7.05 28.22 17.39
C GLN A 711 5.93 29.26 17.40
N LEU A 712 5.57 29.78 16.22
CA LEU A 712 4.52 30.77 16.10
C LEU A 712 3.13 30.17 16.41
N LEU A 713 2.85 28.94 15.99
CA LEU A 713 1.61 28.24 16.34
C LEU A 713 1.47 28.09 17.87
N LEU A 714 2.53 27.64 18.54
CA LEU A 714 2.51 27.47 20.00
C LEU A 714 2.26 28.81 20.72
N ALA A 715 2.94 29.89 20.31
CA ALA A 715 2.68 31.23 20.87
C ALA A 715 1.25 31.72 20.58
N SER A 716 0.74 31.49 19.37
CA SER A 716 -0.60 31.88 18.95
C SER A 716 -1.70 31.16 19.75
N LEU A 717 -1.52 29.88 20.09
CA LEU A 717 -2.47 29.14 20.95
C LEU A 717 -2.31 29.51 22.43
N ARG A 718 -1.10 29.84 22.89
CA ARG A 718 -0.85 30.28 24.27
C ARG A 718 -1.55 31.56 24.66
N ARG A 719 -1.58 32.56 23.76
CA ARG A 719 -2.37 33.79 24.01
C ARG A 719 -3.88 33.51 24.14
N MET A 720 -4.34 32.35 23.69
CA MET A 720 -5.72 31.88 23.88
C MET A 720 -5.90 31.05 25.16
N GLY A 721 -4.86 30.89 25.98
CA GLY A 721 -4.96 30.34 27.35
C GLY A 721 -4.73 28.83 27.48
N VAL A 722 -4.02 28.20 26.54
CA VAL A 722 -3.65 26.77 26.60
C VAL A 722 -2.13 26.56 26.50
N PHE A 723 -1.64 25.40 26.92
CA PHE A 723 -0.23 24.98 26.80
C PHE A 723 0.78 25.85 27.59
N ALA A 724 0.41 26.30 28.78
CA ALA A 724 1.22 27.23 29.58
C ALA A 724 2.34 26.52 30.36
N ALA A 725 2.09 25.33 30.89
CA ALA A 725 3.03 24.54 31.67
C ALA A 725 3.17 23.10 31.14
N ALA A 726 4.21 22.39 31.58
CA ALA A 726 4.41 20.96 31.32
C ALA A 726 3.45 20.12 32.17
N GLY A 727 3.00 18.99 31.64
CA GLY A 727 2.09 18.06 32.32
C GLY A 727 0.61 18.49 32.32
N GLU A 728 0.25 19.56 31.62
CA GLU A 728 -1.14 19.92 31.37
C GLU A 728 -1.78 18.88 30.45
N ARG A 729 -3.00 18.46 30.76
CA ARG A 729 -3.73 17.43 30.02
C ARG A 729 -4.96 18.04 29.35
N TYR A 730 -5.18 17.63 28.10
CA TYR A 730 -6.24 18.14 27.26
C TYR A 730 -6.84 17.03 26.40
N THR A 731 -8.15 16.95 26.34
CA THR A 731 -8.86 16.28 25.23
C THR A 731 -9.15 17.29 24.12
N VAL A 732 -9.44 16.81 22.90
CA VAL A 732 -9.88 17.69 21.80
C VAL A 732 -11.12 18.50 22.19
N GLN A 733 -12.07 17.89 22.91
CA GLN A 733 -13.30 18.57 23.35
C GLN A 733 -13.00 19.68 24.38
N GLU A 734 -12.06 19.45 25.29
CA GLU A 734 -11.63 20.49 26.23
C GLU A 734 -10.92 21.63 25.53
N LEU A 735 -10.10 21.35 24.50
CA LEU A 735 -9.46 22.39 23.69
C LEU A 735 -10.50 23.21 22.93
N ILE A 736 -11.48 22.57 22.29
CA ILE A 736 -12.61 23.25 21.62
C ILE A 736 -13.31 24.21 22.60
N GLY A 737 -13.65 23.72 23.79
CA GLY A 737 -14.35 24.50 24.80
C GLY A 737 -13.52 25.66 25.37
N ARG A 738 -12.23 25.43 25.66
CA ARG A 738 -11.35 26.45 26.24
C ARG A 738 -10.96 27.53 25.25
N LEU A 739 -10.66 27.15 24.00
CA LEU A 739 -10.27 28.07 22.94
C LEU A 739 -11.48 28.77 22.30
N GLY A 740 -12.71 28.27 22.56
CA GLY A 740 -13.93 28.81 21.96
C GLY A 740 -14.04 28.52 20.47
N VAL A 741 -13.52 27.37 20.00
CA VAL A 741 -13.43 27.08 18.57
C VAL A 741 -14.82 26.77 17.99
N VAL A 742 -15.23 27.53 16.97
CA VAL A 742 -16.49 27.29 16.26
C VAL A 742 -16.44 25.99 15.45
N ALA A 743 -17.60 25.37 15.21
CA ALA A 743 -17.71 24.06 14.56
C ALA A 743 -16.98 23.97 13.22
N GLU A 744 -16.98 25.06 12.45
CA GLU A 744 -16.28 25.23 11.17
C GLU A 744 -14.78 24.90 11.27
N HIS A 745 -14.14 25.15 12.42
CA HIS A 745 -12.69 24.99 12.63
C HIS A 745 -12.31 23.78 13.51
N HIS A 746 -13.24 22.86 13.81
CA HIS A 746 -12.93 21.69 14.67
C HIS A 746 -11.91 20.74 14.01
N ARG A 747 -12.05 20.47 12.71
CA ARG A 747 -11.08 19.66 11.95
C ARG A 747 -9.71 20.36 11.86
N GLN A 748 -9.72 21.67 11.66
CA GLN A 748 -8.50 22.48 11.68
C GLN A 748 -7.76 22.33 13.02
N LEU A 749 -8.47 22.49 14.15
CA LEU A 749 -7.87 22.35 15.47
C LEU A 749 -7.22 20.97 15.69
N ALA A 750 -7.86 19.89 15.23
CA ALA A 750 -7.26 18.56 15.31
C ALA A 750 -5.93 18.47 14.52
N GLY A 751 -5.87 19.07 13.33
CA GLY A 751 -4.64 19.21 12.56
C GLY A 751 -3.56 20.02 13.29
N LEU A 752 -3.93 21.15 13.90
CA LEU A 752 -3.01 22.00 14.67
C LEU A 752 -2.40 21.26 15.87
N VAL A 753 -3.23 20.52 16.62
CA VAL A 753 -2.78 19.72 17.76
C VAL A 753 -1.79 18.66 17.30
N ARG A 754 -2.06 18.01 16.17
CA ARG A 754 -1.16 16.98 15.66
C ARG A 754 0.19 17.53 15.19
N LEU A 755 0.23 18.72 14.59
CA LEU A 755 1.50 19.40 14.30
C LEU A 755 2.33 19.63 15.57
N LEU A 756 1.70 19.99 16.69
CA LEU A 756 2.39 20.15 17.98
C LEU A 756 2.84 18.82 18.60
N VAL A 757 2.12 17.72 18.34
CA VAL A 757 2.56 16.36 18.72
C VAL A 757 3.78 15.96 17.91
N ASP A 758 3.74 16.13 16.59
CA ASP A 758 4.86 15.77 15.70
C ASP A 758 6.12 16.61 16.02
N ALA A 759 5.95 17.87 16.43
CA ALA A 759 7.02 18.75 16.91
C ALA A 759 7.51 18.45 18.34
N GLY A 760 6.88 17.49 19.04
CA GLY A 760 7.21 17.07 20.40
C GLY A 760 6.83 18.06 21.50
N HIS A 761 5.98 19.05 21.21
CA HIS A 761 5.42 19.96 22.22
C HIS A 761 4.26 19.30 23.00
N LEU A 762 3.53 18.40 22.35
CA LEU A 762 2.51 17.56 22.95
C LEU A 762 2.91 16.09 22.82
N ALA A 763 2.41 15.23 23.71
CA ALA A 763 2.49 13.78 23.60
C ALA A 763 1.09 13.18 23.73
N GLU A 764 0.83 12.09 23.01
CA GLU A 764 -0.43 11.35 23.12
C GLU A 764 -0.51 10.63 24.47
N ASP A 765 -1.66 10.72 25.13
CA ASP A 765 -1.92 10.13 26.44
C ASP A 765 -3.36 9.60 26.51
N GLY A 766 -3.52 8.32 26.14
CA GLY A 766 -4.84 7.69 26.04
C GLY A 766 -5.70 8.33 24.95
N ASP A 767 -6.82 8.92 25.34
CA ASP A 767 -7.76 9.65 24.49
C ASP A 767 -7.51 11.17 24.44
N GLY A 768 -6.42 11.64 25.06
CA GLY A 768 -6.04 13.05 25.13
C GLY A 768 -4.55 13.29 24.85
N TYR A 769 -4.12 14.50 25.19
CA TYR A 769 -2.77 15.02 24.95
C TYR A 769 -2.21 15.60 26.23
N VAL A 770 -0.91 15.41 26.45
CA VAL A 770 -0.16 16.00 27.56
C VAL A 770 0.94 16.92 27.04
N THR A 771 1.09 18.10 27.65
CA THR A 771 2.18 19.03 27.30
C THR A 771 3.53 18.51 27.81
N THR A 772 4.54 18.55 26.95
CA THR A 772 5.89 18.06 27.27
C THR A 772 6.75 19.15 27.94
N GLU A 773 7.92 18.75 28.48
CA GLU A 773 8.94 19.69 28.95
C GLU A 773 9.41 20.64 27.82
N ARG A 774 9.39 20.19 26.55
CA ARG A 774 9.71 21.04 25.39
C ARG A 774 8.68 22.13 25.18
N CYS A 775 7.40 21.84 25.41
CA CYS A 775 6.36 22.87 25.46
C CYS A 775 6.68 23.87 26.56
N ALA A 776 6.89 23.45 27.79
CA ALA A 776 7.19 24.36 28.90
C ALA A 776 8.47 25.19 28.71
N ALA A 777 9.50 24.60 28.09
CA ALA A 777 10.78 25.27 27.81
C ALA A 777 10.69 26.34 26.72
N ALA A 778 9.67 26.30 25.86
CA ALA A 778 9.43 27.37 24.89
C ALA A 778 9.03 28.64 25.66
N THR A 779 9.84 29.68 25.62
CA THR A 779 9.55 30.94 26.33
C THR A 779 8.79 31.97 25.47
N LEU A 780 8.52 31.65 24.21
CA LEU A 780 7.93 32.57 23.24
C LEU A 780 6.50 32.96 23.62
N GLN A 781 6.22 34.26 23.61
CA GLN A 781 4.91 34.88 23.68
C GLN A 781 4.57 35.55 22.35
N TRP A 782 3.28 35.73 22.04
CA TRP A 782 2.87 36.43 20.83
C TRP A 782 2.99 37.95 21.01
N GLU A 783 4.22 38.45 20.96
CA GLU A 783 4.56 39.87 21.04
C GLU A 783 5.23 40.31 19.73
N GLU A 784 4.90 41.50 19.23
CA GLU A 784 5.39 42.02 17.93
C GLU A 784 6.91 41.91 17.81
N THR A 785 7.65 42.32 18.86
CA THR A 785 9.12 42.23 18.89
C THR A 785 9.68 40.81 18.84
N GLU A 786 8.96 39.80 19.35
CA GLU A 786 9.40 38.40 19.33
C GLU A 786 9.11 37.75 17.99
N VAL A 787 7.95 38.07 17.40
CA VAL A 787 7.57 37.64 16.05
C VAL A 787 8.54 38.23 15.00
N ASP A 788 8.85 39.53 15.11
CA ASP A 788 9.83 40.20 14.25
C ASP A 788 11.23 39.61 14.40
N ARG A 789 11.65 39.25 15.62
CA ARG A 789 12.94 38.60 15.86
C ARG A 789 13.02 37.22 15.21
N LEU A 790 11.97 36.40 15.34
CA LEU A 790 11.94 35.05 14.76
C LEU A 790 11.88 35.09 13.24
N THR A 791 10.99 35.91 12.69
CA THR A 791 10.86 36.08 11.24
C THR A 791 12.11 36.75 10.66
N GLY A 792 12.61 37.82 11.26
CA GLY A 792 13.85 38.48 10.86
C GLY A 792 15.05 37.52 10.85
N GLY A 793 15.17 36.65 11.86
CA GLY A 793 16.22 35.64 11.89
C GLY A 793 16.14 34.61 10.75
N LEU A 794 14.93 34.24 10.31
CA LEU A 794 14.75 33.42 9.11
C LEU A 794 15.12 34.21 7.85
N LEU A 795 14.61 35.44 7.72
CA LEU A 795 14.80 36.27 6.52
C LEU A 795 16.24 36.76 6.32
N GLU A 796 17.03 36.89 7.39
CA GLU A 796 18.47 37.13 7.31
C GLU A 796 19.20 35.96 6.65
N ARG A 797 18.75 34.72 6.88
CA ARG A 797 19.34 33.51 6.28
C ARG A 797 18.74 33.18 4.92
N ARG A 798 17.44 33.41 4.75
CA ARG A 798 16.61 33.01 3.60
C ARG A 798 15.69 34.17 3.15
N PRO A 799 16.23 35.22 2.50
CA PRO A 799 15.42 36.35 2.04
C PRO A 799 14.25 35.96 1.13
N GLU A 800 14.40 34.87 0.37
CA GLU A 800 13.39 34.28 -0.51
C GLU A 800 12.10 33.86 0.22
N MET A 801 12.15 33.64 1.53
CA MET A 801 10.98 33.22 2.34
C MET A 801 10.13 34.40 2.84
N ALA A 802 10.40 35.63 2.40
CA ALA A 802 9.68 36.83 2.84
C ALA A 802 8.16 36.72 2.66
N GLY A 803 7.70 36.18 1.53
CA GLY A 803 6.28 35.95 1.26
C GLY A 803 5.65 34.94 2.24
N PHE A 804 6.34 33.82 2.47
CA PHE A 804 5.91 32.76 3.39
C PHE A 804 5.84 33.28 4.83
N ALA A 805 6.90 33.94 5.32
CA ALA A 805 6.93 34.47 6.67
C ALA A 805 5.81 35.49 6.91
N LYS A 806 5.57 36.40 5.95
CA LYS A 806 4.51 37.41 6.04
C LYS A 806 3.11 36.80 6.07
N LEU A 807 2.83 35.83 5.19
CA LEU A 807 1.52 35.18 5.17
C LEU A 807 1.29 34.36 6.44
N LEU A 808 2.32 33.63 6.89
CA LEU A 808 2.27 32.84 8.11
C LEU A 808 1.95 33.70 9.34
N THR A 809 2.66 34.82 9.53
CA THR A 809 2.41 35.70 10.68
C THR A 809 1.05 36.38 10.59
N THR A 810 0.62 36.80 9.41
CA THR A 810 -0.72 37.39 9.21
C THR A 810 -1.83 36.41 9.57
N CYS A 811 -1.74 35.17 9.10
CA CYS A 811 -2.70 34.12 9.40
C CYS A 811 -2.68 33.77 10.89
N LEU A 812 -1.50 33.47 11.43
CA LEU A 812 -1.37 33.08 12.82
C LEU A 812 -1.73 34.22 13.76
N ASP A 813 -1.57 35.49 13.41
CA ASP A 813 -2.05 36.63 14.22
C ASP A 813 -3.57 36.64 14.32
N ALA A 814 -4.26 36.36 13.22
CA ALA A 814 -5.73 36.36 13.14
C ALA A 814 -6.41 35.12 13.75
N TYR A 815 -5.68 34.05 14.08
CA TYR A 815 -6.22 32.81 14.66
C TYR A 815 -7.23 32.97 15.82
N PRO A 816 -7.10 33.87 16.81
CA PRO A 816 -8.01 33.93 17.93
C PRO A 816 -9.36 34.43 17.48
N ASP A 817 -9.39 35.33 16.50
CA ASP A 817 -10.61 35.87 15.93
C ASP A 817 -11.20 34.92 14.89
N VAL A 818 -10.37 34.25 14.08
CA VAL A 818 -10.85 33.28 13.07
C VAL A 818 -11.39 32.01 13.74
N LEU A 819 -10.62 31.37 14.63
CA LEU A 819 -11.06 30.14 15.30
C LEU A 819 -12.30 30.36 16.17
N THR A 820 -12.50 31.56 16.70
CA THR A 820 -13.72 31.92 17.47
C THR A 820 -14.85 32.49 16.62
N GLY A 821 -14.66 32.61 15.30
CA GLY A 821 -15.68 33.07 14.36
C GLY A 821 -15.94 34.57 14.35
N LYS A 822 -15.09 35.39 15.00
CA LYS A 822 -15.17 36.86 15.00
C LYS A 822 -14.67 37.49 13.69
N ARG A 823 -13.78 36.80 12.99
CA ARG A 823 -13.25 37.21 11.68
C ARG A 823 -13.32 36.02 10.74
N LYS A 824 -13.60 36.23 9.45
CA LYS A 824 -13.66 35.13 8.49
C LYS A 824 -12.30 34.89 7.82
N ALA A 825 -12.00 33.63 7.52
CA ALA A 825 -10.71 33.23 6.95
C ALA A 825 -10.36 33.96 5.65
N HIS A 826 -11.34 34.19 4.78
CA HIS A 826 -11.13 34.88 3.50
C HIS A 826 -10.76 36.36 3.69
N GLU A 827 -11.19 37.03 4.77
CA GLU A 827 -10.82 38.42 5.07
C GLU A 827 -9.35 38.55 5.52
N VAL A 828 -8.73 37.43 5.91
CA VAL A 828 -7.31 37.35 6.27
C VAL A 828 -6.46 37.06 5.04
N LEU A 829 -6.89 36.09 4.23
CA LEU A 829 -6.17 35.69 3.01
C LEU A 829 -6.35 36.67 1.85
N PHE A 830 -7.51 37.34 1.78
CA PHE A 830 -7.88 38.29 0.72
C PHE A 830 -8.41 39.59 1.33
N PRO A 831 -7.55 40.37 2.02
CA PRO A 831 -7.96 41.63 2.62
C PRO A 831 -8.52 42.56 1.53
N ASP A 832 -9.71 43.12 1.78
CA ASP A 832 -10.46 43.98 0.84
C ASP A 832 -10.73 43.34 -0.54
N GLY A 833 -10.70 42.00 -0.62
CA GLY A 833 -10.84 41.25 -1.88
C GLY A 833 -9.61 41.31 -2.78
N SER A 834 -8.45 41.71 -2.25
CA SER A 834 -7.17 41.75 -2.94
C SER A 834 -6.42 40.42 -2.87
N PHE A 835 -5.75 40.05 -3.97
CA PHE A 835 -4.95 38.82 -4.07
C PHE A 835 -3.48 39.01 -3.65
N THR A 836 -3.03 40.23 -3.40
CA THR A 836 -1.61 40.57 -3.16
C THR A 836 -1.00 39.82 -1.98
N ALA A 837 -1.80 39.45 -0.96
CA ALA A 837 -1.31 38.75 0.22
C ALA A 837 -0.84 37.31 -0.07
N VAL A 838 -1.43 36.65 -1.07
CA VAL A 838 -1.12 35.25 -1.44
C VAL A 838 -0.24 35.16 -2.69
N GLU A 839 -0.20 36.21 -3.53
CA GLU A 839 0.60 36.25 -4.76
C GLU A 839 2.08 35.90 -4.53
N GLY A 840 2.67 36.42 -3.44
CA GLY A 840 4.09 36.17 -3.11
C GLY A 840 4.42 34.72 -2.78
N VAL A 841 3.41 33.89 -2.48
CA VAL A 841 3.58 32.44 -2.24
C VAL A 841 3.33 31.67 -3.55
N TYR A 842 2.26 32.00 -4.27
CA TYR A 842 1.89 31.31 -5.52
C TYR A 842 2.84 31.57 -6.70
N HIS A 843 3.55 32.71 -6.70
CA HIS A 843 4.54 33.04 -7.75
C HIS A 843 5.98 32.65 -7.38
N SER A 844 6.19 32.00 -6.22
CA SER A 844 7.53 31.66 -5.73
C SER A 844 8.11 30.39 -6.34
N ASP A 845 7.27 29.49 -6.86
CA ASP A 845 7.68 28.20 -7.42
C ASP A 845 7.66 28.20 -8.95
N GLN A 846 8.71 28.77 -9.54
CA GLN A 846 8.80 28.98 -10.97
C GLN A 846 9.18 27.72 -11.76
N ASP A 847 9.73 26.68 -11.10
CA ASP A 847 10.32 25.54 -11.80
C ASP A 847 9.30 24.42 -12.05
N ALA A 848 8.45 24.11 -11.06
CA ALA A 848 7.34 23.17 -11.24
C ALA A 848 6.36 23.66 -12.31
N ASN A 849 6.04 24.95 -12.27
CA ASN A 849 5.24 25.60 -13.29
C ASN A 849 5.93 25.63 -14.67
N ALA A 850 7.27 25.73 -14.72
CA ALA A 850 8.03 25.65 -15.97
C ALA A 850 8.03 24.23 -16.57
N LEU A 851 8.11 23.18 -15.74
CA LEU A 851 7.93 21.80 -16.19
C LEU A 851 6.53 21.58 -16.78
N VAL A 852 5.49 22.03 -16.07
CA VAL A 852 4.10 21.96 -16.57
C VAL A 852 3.96 22.70 -17.90
N ALA A 853 4.45 23.94 -18.00
CA ALA A 853 4.41 24.71 -19.24
C ALA A 853 5.12 24.01 -20.40
N ARG A 854 6.27 23.38 -20.14
CA ARG A 854 6.98 22.59 -21.15
C ARG A 854 6.18 21.37 -21.60
N LEU A 855 5.57 20.63 -20.67
CA LEU A 855 4.76 19.46 -21.01
C LEU A 855 3.54 19.83 -21.87
N VAL A 856 2.87 20.94 -21.55
CA VAL A 856 1.74 21.45 -22.33
C VAL A 856 2.19 21.90 -23.74
N ALA A 857 3.32 22.59 -23.84
CA ALA A 857 3.89 23.02 -25.11
C ALA A 857 4.33 21.84 -25.98
N GLU A 858 4.99 20.82 -25.39
CA GLU A 858 5.41 19.61 -26.09
C GLU A 858 4.21 18.80 -26.56
N TYR A 859 3.18 18.64 -25.71
CA TYR A 859 1.93 18.00 -26.12
C TYR A 859 1.34 18.71 -27.35
N THR A 860 1.27 20.05 -27.30
CA THR A 860 0.72 20.87 -28.38
C THR A 860 1.53 20.71 -29.66
N ALA A 861 2.86 20.76 -29.57
CA ALA A 861 3.76 20.57 -30.71
C ALA A 861 3.59 19.19 -31.36
N ALA A 862 3.68 18.12 -30.56
CA ALA A 862 3.55 16.75 -31.03
C ALA A 862 2.15 16.48 -31.63
N ARG A 863 1.10 17.09 -31.06
CA ARG A 863 -0.27 16.96 -31.56
C ARG A 863 -0.48 17.65 -32.91
N LEU A 864 0.08 18.85 -33.07
CA LEU A 864 0.01 19.62 -34.32
C LEU A 864 0.93 19.06 -35.41
N GLU A 865 2.04 18.41 -35.05
CA GLU A 865 2.87 17.70 -36.04
C GLU A 865 2.13 16.52 -36.65
N ARG A 866 1.42 15.74 -35.82
CA ARG A 866 0.71 14.53 -36.25
C ARG A 866 -0.55 14.84 -37.05
N ASP A 867 -1.26 15.88 -36.66
CA ASP A 867 -2.46 16.32 -37.38
C ASP A 867 -2.53 17.86 -37.36
N PRO A 868 -1.93 18.48 -38.39
CA PRO A 868 -1.77 19.92 -38.50
C PRO A 868 -3.05 20.69 -38.77
N GLU A 869 -4.26 20.10 -38.77
CA GLU A 869 -5.51 20.83 -39.03
C GLU A 869 -6.43 20.89 -37.80
N VAL A 870 -6.19 20.06 -36.78
CA VAL A 870 -6.98 20.06 -35.55
C VAL A 870 -6.38 21.02 -34.51
N PRO A 871 -7.15 21.95 -33.93
CA PRO A 871 -6.68 22.82 -32.85
C PRO A 871 -6.58 22.05 -31.53
N VAL A 872 -5.66 22.49 -30.66
CA VAL A 872 -5.44 21.90 -29.33
C VAL A 872 -6.25 22.70 -28.30
N ALA A 873 -7.07 22.02 -27.50
CA ALA A 873 -7.86 22.63 -26.45
C ALA A 873 -7.30 22.27 -25.07
N VAL A 874 -6.97 23.29 -24.28
CA VAL A 874 -6.46 23.18 -22.91
C VAL A 874 -7.48 23.77 -21.95
N VAL A 875 -7.77 23.10 -20.83
CA VAL A 875 -8.54 23.68 -19.71
C VAL A 875 -7.71 23.60 -18.44
N GLU A 876 -7.64 24.72 -17.72
CA GLU A 876 -7.06 24.79 -16.39
C GLU A 876 -8.17 24.84 -15.34
N VAL A 877 -8.22 23.83 -14.48
CA VAL A 877 -9.18 23.70 -13.37
C VAL A 877 -8.63 24.42 -12.15
N GLY A 878 -9.39 25.39 -11.63
CA GLY A 878 -9.04 26.13 -10.41
C GLY A 878 -7.73 26.92 -10.55
N ALA A 879 -7.66 27.74 -11.59
CA ALA A 879 -6.46 28.52 -11.92
C ALA A 879 -6.13 29.61 -10.87
N GLY A 880 -7.08 30.00 -10.00
CA GLY A 880 -6.83 30.88 -8.86
C GLY A 880 -6.19 32.22 -9.23
N THR A 881 -4.96 32.49 -8.79
CA THR A 881 -4.22 33.72 -9.15
C THR A 881 -3.41 33.58 -10.45
N GLY A 882 -3.54 32.45 -11.17
CA GLY A 882 -2.89 32.20 -12.45
C GLY A 882 -1.38 31.91 -12.35
N GLY A 883 -0.90 31.34 -11.25
CA GLY A 883 0.52 31.01 -11.07
C GLY A 883 1.05 30.06 -12.15
N THR A 884 0.28 29.02 -12.51
CA THR A 884 0.64 28.13 -13.62
C THR A 884 0.30 28.76 -14.98
N THR A 885 -0.85 29.44 -15.09
CA THR A 885 -1.26 30.20 -16.27
C THR A 885 -0.16 31.13 -16.80
N ALA A 886 0.51 31.87 -15.91
CA ALA A 886 1.58 32.82 -16.24
C ALA A 886 2.79 32.16 -16.93
N SER A 887 3.02 30.87 -16.69
CA SER A 887 4.08 30.09 -17.34
C SER A 887 3.60 29.41 -18.62
N VAL A 888 2.35 28.94 -18.66
CA VAL A 888 1.81 28.17 -19.79
C VAL A 888 1.44 29.06 -20.99
N LEU A 889 0.81 30.22 -20.78
CA LEU A 889 0.37 31.09 -21.89
C LEU A 889 1.55 31.58 -22.77
N PRO A 890 2.70 32.02 -22.21
CA PRO A 890 3.86 32.36 -23.03
C PRO A 890 4.39 31.16 -23.82
N ALA A 891 4.40 29.95 -23.23
CA ALA A 891 4.88 28.73 -23.90
C ALA A 891 3.99 28.31 -25.08
N LEU A 892 2.72 28.72 -25.08
CA LEU A 892 1.75 28.45 -26.15
C LEU A 892 1.65 29.56 -27.19
N SER A 893 2.30 30.71 -26.99
CA SER A 893 2.12 31.90 -27.84
C SER A 893 2.53 31.68 -29.30
N SER A 894 3.47 30.76 -29.59
CA SER A 894 3.81 30.38 -30.98
C SER A 894 2.72 29.56 -31.69
N TYR A 895 1.70 29.13 -30.96
CA TYR A 895 0.57 28.34 -31.45
C TYR A 895 -0.77 29.08 -31.32
N SER A 896 -0.76 30.40 -31.12
CA SER A 896 -1.95 31.24 -30.84
C SER A 896 -3.15 30.95 -31.75
N ASP A 897 -2.91 30.75 -33.05
CA ASP A 897 -3.98 30.56 -34.03
C ASP A 897 -4.56 29.13 -34.01
N ARG A 898 -3.97 28.24 -33.22
CA ARG A 898 -4.15 26.78 -33.25
C ARG A 898 -4.40 26.16 -31.88
N VAL A 899 -4.42 26.97 -30.82
CA VAL A 899 -4.68 26.54 -29.46
C VAL A 899 -5.86 27.33 -28.90
N ARG A 900 -6.61 26.73 -27.97
CA ARG A 900 -7.57 27.43 -27.11
C ARG A 900 -7.25 27.08 -25.68
N TYR A 901 -7.17 28.09 -24.83
CA TYR A 901 -6.90 27.93 -23.41
C TYR A 901 -8.11 28.41 -22.60
N THR A 902 -8.75 27.53 -21.86
CA THR A 902 -9.88 27.88 -20.99
C THR A 902 -9.42 27.95 -19.54
N TYR A 903 -9.35 29.16 -19.00
CA TYR A 903 -9.04 29.44 -17.61
C TYR A 903 -10.30 29.31 -16.77
N THR A 904 -10.30 28.40 -15.79
CA THR A 904 -11.49 28.17 -14.96
C THR A 904 -11.22 28.25 -13.47
N ASP A 905 -12.24 28.68 -12.73
CA ASP A 905 -12.26 28.67 -11.27
C ASP A 905 -13.71 28.56 -10.76
N ILE A 906 -13.89 28.12 -9.52
CA ILE A 906 -15.21 28.09 -8.88
C ILE A 906 -15.68 29.53 -8.53
N SER A 907 -14.75 30.44 -8.30
CA SER A 907 -15.01 31.86 -8.04
C SER A 907 -15.01 32.68 -9.32
N ARG A 908 -16.05 33.50 -9.50
CA ARG A 908 -16.08 34.49 -10.59
C ARG A 908 -14.98 35.54 -10.43
N GLY A 909 -14.64 35.90 -9.19
CA GLY A 909 -13.53 36.82 -8.90
C GLY A 909 -12.21 36.39 -9.52
N PHE A 910 -11.85 35.10 -9.40
CA PHE A 910 -10.62 34.57 -10.01
C PHE A 910 -10.71 34.50 -11.55
N THR A 911 -11.85 34.11 -12.12
CA THR A 911 -12.01 34.12 -13.60
C THR A 911 -11.93 35.52 -14.20
N ARG A 912 -12.43 36.54 -13.49
CA ARG A 912 -12.30 37.94 -13.90
C ARG A 912 -10.86 38.43 -13.76
N TYR A 913 -10.20 38.10 -12.65
CA TYR A 913 -8.78 38.38 -12.47
C TYR A 913 -7.97 37.82 -13.66
N GLY A 914 -8.19 36.56 -14.05
CA GLY A 914 -7.53 35.96 -15.20
C GLY A 914 -7.79 36.71 -16.51
N ALA A 915 -9.04 37.11 -16.77
CA ALA A 915 -9.42 37.88 -17.95
C ALA A 915 -8.73 39.25 -17.99
N ASP A 916 -8.77 39.99 -16.88
CA ASP A 916 -8.19 41.34 -16.78
C ASP A 916 -6.65 41.29 -16.83
N ARG A 917 -6.04 40.25 -16.26
CA ARG A 917 -4.58 40.11 -16.13
C ARG A 917 -3.91 39.59 -17.40
N TYR A 918 -4.55 38.68 -18.13
CA TYR A 918 -3.95 37.93 -19.24
C TYR A 918 -4.71 38.07 -20.57
N GLY A 919 -6.00 38.41 -20.53
CA GLY A 919 -6.87 38.38 -21.72
C GLY A 919 -6.48 39.37 -22.81
N SER A 920 -5.90 40.53 -22.47
CA SER A 920 -5.46 41.51 -23.47
C SER A 920 -4.19 41.11 -24.23
N GLU A 921 -3.40 40.17 -23.69
CA GLU A 921 -2.13 39.73 -24.25
C GLU A 921 -2.24 38.41 -25.01
N HIS A 922 -3.33 37.66 -24.81
CA HIS A 922 -3.52 36.32 -25.34
C HIS A 922 -4.93 36.12 -25.91
N ASP A 923 -5.12 36.39 -27.20
CA ASP A 923 -6.41 36.28 -27.91
C ASP A 923 -7.01 34.85 -27.96
N PHE A 924 -6.24 33.83 -27.55
CA PHE A 924 -6.66 32.43 -27.46
C PHE A 924 -7.09 31.99 -26.04
N LEU A 925 -7.15 32.94 -25.10
CA LEU A 925 -7.57 32.74 -23.71
C LEU A 925 -9.07 33.03 -23.56
N ASP A 926 -9.82 32.03 -23.10
CA ASP A 926 -11.20 32.18 -22.64
C ASP A 926 -11.25 31.99 -21.11
N THR A 927 -12.20 32.63 -20.43
CA THR A 927 -12.46 32.40 -19.00
C THR A 927 -13.87 31.88 -18.76
N ALA A 928 -14.01 30.93 -17.82
CA ALA A 928 -15.31 30.34 -17.48
C ALA A 928 -15.34 29.84 -16.03
N VAL A 929 -16.52 29.84 -15.40
CA VAL A 929 -16.69 29.26 -14.05
C VAL A 929 -16.82 27.75 -14.14
N LEU A 930 -16.06 27.01 -13.33
CA LEU A 930 -16.14 25.55 -13.25
C LEU A 930 -16.01 25.08 -11.79
N ASP A 931 -17.06 24.42 -11.30
CA ASP A 931 -17.00 23.58 -10.11
C ASP A 931 -16.69 22.14 -10.52
N ILE A 932 -15.45 21.70 -10.33
CA ILE A 932 -15.00 20.36 -10.72
C ILE A 932 -15.65 19.24 -9.90
N GLU A 933 -16.27 19.53 -8.75
CA GLU A 933 -16.99 18.52 -7.97
C GLU A 933 -18.35 18.15 -8.59
N ARG A 934 -18.85 19.01 -9.50
CA ARG A 934 -20.10 18.81 -10.22
C ARG A 934 -19.86 18.33 -11.64
N PRO A 935 -20.83 17.60 -12.25
CA PRO A 935 -20.71 17.18 -13.65
C PRO A 935 -20.49 18.39 -14.58
N ALA A 936 -19.39 18.39 -15.33
CA ALA A 936 -19.00 19.52 -16.17
C ALA A 936 -20.02 19.82 -17.29
N ALA A 937 -20.67 18.78 -17.83
CA ALA A 937 -21.74 18.89 -18.81
C ALA A 937 -22.93 19.73 -18.31
N ALA A 938 -23.24 19.69 -17.01
CA ALA A 938 -24.31 20.49 -16.42
C ALA A 938 -23.94 21.98 -16.26
N GLN A 939 -22.67 22.33 -16.48
CA GLN A 939 -22.10 23.67 -16.33
C GLN A 939 -21.73 24.31 -17.68
N GLY A 940 -22.05 23.64 -18.80
CA GLY A 940 -21.83 24.15 -20.15
C GLY A 940 -20.55 23.64 -20.84
N PHE A 941 -19.79 22.74 -20.22
CA PHE A 941 -18.59 22.14 -20.82
C PHE A 941 -18.95 20.84 -21.54
N ALA A 942 -18.63 20.70 -22.82
CA ALA A 942 -18.95 19.48 -23.55
C ALA A 942 -18.02 18.33 -23.10
N GLY A 943 -18.57 17.13 -22.98
CA GLY A 943 -17.76 15.95 -22.65
C GLY A 943 -16.80 15.62 -23.79
N GLY A 944 -15.53 15.34 -23.45
CA GLY A 944 -14.50 15.02 -24.43
C GLY A 944 -14.04 16.19 -25.30
N GLU A 945 -14.17 17.42 -24.82
CA GLU A 945 -13.82 18.63 -25.58
C GLU A 945 -12.31 18.94 -25.56
N TYR A 946 -11.63 18.62 -24.46
CA TYR A 946 -10.27 19.09 -24.19
C TYR A 946 -9.21 18.01 -24.50
N ASP A 947 -8.07 18.44 -25.04
CA ASP A 947 -6.88 17.61 -25.22
C ASP A 947 -6.07 17.51 -23.93
N VAL A 948 -5.98 18.61 -23.19
CA VAL A 948 -5.24 18.72 -21.93
C VAL A 948 -6.15 19.29 -20.86
N VAL A 949 -6.24 18.60 -19.73
CA VAL A 949 -6.77 19.13 -18.48
C VAL A 949 -5.58 19.38 -17.56
N LEU A 950 -5.46 20.59 -17.05
CA LEU A 950 -4.43 21.01 -16.12
C LEU A 950 -5.10 21.31 -14.77
N ALA A 951 -4.51 20.86 -13.68
CA ALA A 951 -4.93 21.25 -12.34
C ALA A 951 -3.71 21.35 -11.41
N THR A 952 -3.56 22.50 -10.74
CA THR A 952 -2.42 22.76 -9.87
C THR A 952 -2.90 23.05 -8.46
N ASN A 953 -2.52 22.21 -7.49
CA ASN A 953 -2.78 22.38 -6.06
C ASN A 953 -4.24 22.72 -5.74
N VAL A 954 -5.16 21.99 -6.39
CA VAL A 954 -6.60 22.28 -6.33
C VAL A 954 -7.43 21.03 -6.08
N LEU A 955 -7.09 19.89 -6.69
CA LEU A 955 -7.95 18.72 -6.63
C LEU A 955 -7.92 18.08 -5.23
N HIS A 956 -6.80 18.19 -4.51
CA HIS A 956 -6.68 17.72 -3.13
C HIS A 956 -7.75 18.32 -2.19
N ALA A 957 -8.16 19.57 -2.43
CA ALA A 957 -9.10 20.31 -1.58
C ALA A 957 -10.59 20.01 -1.90
N THR A 958 -10.86 18.99 -2.71
CA THR A 958 -12.23 18.56 -3.03
C THR A 958 -12.76 17.51 -2.05
N ALA A 959 -14.09 17.42 -1.93
CA ALA A 959 -14.72 16.52 -0.98
C ALA A 959 -14.41 15.04 -1.26
N ARG A 960 -14.32 14.65 -2.54
CA ARG A 960 -14.13 13.27 -2.98
C ARG A 960 -13.32 13.16 -4.27
N ILE A 961 -12.12 12.59 -4.19
CA ILE A 961 -11.19 12.51 -5.33
C ILE A 961 -11.69 11.63 -6.45
N ASP A 962 -12.40 10.54 -6.14
CA ASP A 962 -12.95 9.66 -7.17
C ASP A 962 -13.96 10.39 -8.08
N ARG A 963 -14.84 11.21 -7.48
CA ARG A 963 -15.79 12.04 -8.23
C ARG A 963 -15.08 13.15 -9.00
N THR A 964 -14.16 13.85 -8.35
CA THR A 964 -13.38 14.94 -8.95
C THR A 964 -12.61 14.47 -10.17
N LEU A 965 -11.91 13.33 -10.07
CA LEU A 965 -11.15 12.76 -11.19
C LEU A 965 -12.07 12.22 -12.30
N ALA A 966 -13.25 11.69 -11.96
CA ALA A 966 -14.24 11.31 -12.97
C ALA A 966 -14.75 12.52 -13.77
N ASN A 967 -15.01 13.65 -13.11
CA ASN A 967 -15.40 14.89 -13.77
C ASN A 967 -14.25 15.46 -14.61
N ALA A 968 -13.02 15.48 -14.09
CA ALA A 968 -11.84 15.90 -14.84
C ALA A 968 -11.60 15.02 -16.09
N ARG A 969 -11.72 13.70 -15.95
CA ARG A 969 -11.66 12.76 -17.07
C ARG A 969 -12.77 13.00 -18.10
N SER A 970 -13.96 13.40 -17.68
CA SER A 970 -15.08 13.66 -18.58
C SER A 970 -14.84 14.85 -19.52
N LEU A 971 -13.98 15.80 -19.14
CA LEU A 971 -13.54 16.92 -19.98
C LEU A 971 -12.58 16.48 -21.08
N LEU A 972 -11.81 15.41 -20.84
CA LEU A 972 -10.79 14.91 -21.75
C LEU A 972 -11.39 14.10 -22.90
N ARG A 973 -10.96 14.40 -24.12
CA ARG A 973 -11.18 13.51 -25.25
C ARG A 973 -10.42 12.19 -25.06
N PRO A 974 -10.83 11.10 -25.72
CA PRO A 974 -10.05 9.86 -25.76
C PRO A 974 -8.60 10.12 -26.21
N GLY A 975 -7.61 9.68 -25.44
CA GLY A 975 -6.18 9.96 -25.69
C GLY A 975 -5.69 11.35 -25.29
N GLY A 976 -6.55 12.19 -24.70
CA GLY A 976 -6.14 13.42 -24.02
C GLY A 976 -5.42 13.14 -22.70
N ILE A 977 -4.71 14.14 -22.16
CA ILE A 977 -3.91 13.99 -20.95
C ILE A 977 -4.38 14.90 -19.80
N LEU A 978 -4.32 14.37 -18.59
CA LEU A 978 -4.42 15.13 -17.34
C LEU A 978 -3.01 15.41 -16.83
N ILE A 979 -2.68 16.66 -16.54
CA ILE A 979 -1.47 17.09 -15.84
C ILE A 979 -1.87 17.64 -14.49
N LEU A 980 -1.37 17.04 -13.41
CA LEU A 980 -1.56 17.51 -12.04
C LEU A 980 -0.24 17.98 -11.46
N LEU A 981 -0.21 19.18 -10.90
CA LEU A 981 0.87 19.61 -10.02
C LEU A 981 0.32 19.64 -8.60
N GLU A 982 0.80 18.75 -7.72
CA GLU A 982 0.24 18.60 -6.37
C GLU A 982 1.36 18.56 -5.32
N VAL A 983 1.13 19.23 -4.19
CA VAL A 983 1.88 19.00 -2.96
C VAL A 983 1.53 17.60 -2.45
N THR A 984 2.54 16.75 -2.30
CA THR A 984 2.38 15.31 -2.00
C THR A 984 2.76 14.93 -0.58
N ARG A 985 3.09 15.92 0.26
CA ARG A 985 3.44 15.73 1.67
C ARG A 985 2.76 16.78 2.54
N VAL A 986 2.22 16.36 3.68
CA VAL A 986 1.64 17.29 4.65
C VAL A 986 2.75 18.15 5.26
N GLN A 987 2.59 19.47 5.16
CA GLN A 987 3.52 20.45 5.70
C GLN A 987 2.79 21.39 6.68
N PRO A 988 3.47 21.92 7.71
CA PRO A 988 2.88 22.87 8.65
C PRO A 988 2.37 24.13 7.94
N PHE A 989 3.15 24.71 7.03
CA PHE A 989 2.83 26.01 6.43
C PHE A 989 1.46 26.06 5.71
N PRO A 990 1.13 25.17 4.75
CA PRO A 990 -0.19 25.17 4.11
C PRO A 990 -1.33 24.91 5.11
N THR A 991 -1.09 24.03 6.08
CA THR A 991 -2.06 23.71 7.14
C THR A 991 -2.36 24.91 8.03
N LEU A 992 -1.36 25.77 8.28
CA LEU A 992 -1.50 26.97 9.11
C LEU A 992 -2.04 28.20 8.38
N THR A 993 -2.03 28.19 7.06
CA THR A 993 -2.44 29.33 6.23
C THR A 993 -3.73 28.99 5.49
N PHE A 994 -3.63 28.19 4.44
CA PHE A 994 -4.78 27.76 3.64
C PHE A 994 -5.73 26.84 4.40
N GLY A 995 -5.25 26.14 5.43
CA GLY A 995 -6.10 25.39 6.37
C GLY A 995 -7.08 26.25 7.15
N LEU A 996 -7.02 27.58 7.10
CA LEU A 996 -8.11 28.44 7.60
C LEU A 996 -9.39 28.33 6.76
N MET A 997 -9.27 27.95 5.48
CA MET A 997 -10.41 27.82 4.58
C MET A 997 -11.18 26.53 4.87
N PRO A 998 -12.52 26.57 5.00
CA PRO A 998 -13.33 25.36 5.22
C PRO A 998 -13.17 24.31 4.12
N GLY A 999 -12.95 24.74 2.88
CA GLY A 999 -12.68 23.86 1.73
C GLY A 999 -11.51 22.90 1.97
N TRP A 1000 -10.45 23.36 2.64
CA TRP A 1000 -9.27 22.55 2.97
C TRP A 1000 -9.61 21.30 3.81
N TRP A 1001 -10.71 21.34 4.56
CA TRP A 1001 -11.14 20.27 5.47
C TRP A 1001 -12.40 19.54 4.99
N SER A 1002 -12.83 19.77 3.75
CA SER A 1002 -14.11 19.28 3.22
C SER A 1002 -14.06 17.82 2.71
N PHE A 1003 -12.89 17.17 2.75
CA PHE A 1003 -12.73 15.78 2.30
C PHE A 1003 -13.53 14.76 3.13
N GLU A 1004 -14.06 13.75 2.45
CA GLU A 1004 -14.91 12.66 2.98
C GLU A 1004 -14.28 11.26 2.80
N ASP A 1005 -13.28 11.15 1.95
CA ASP A 1005 -12.54 9.95 1.59
C ASP A 1005 -11.14 9.91 2.25
N THR A 1006 -10.42 8.80 2.08
CA THR A 1006 -9.13 8.57 2.75
C THR A 1006 -8.03 9.47 2.18
N ARG A 1007 -7.31 10.17 3.07
CA ARG A 1007 -6.20 11.08 2.78
C ARG A 1007 -4.96 10.77 3.63
N LEU A 1008 -3.86 11.47 3.37
CA LEU A 1008 -2.75 11.51 4.31
C LEU A 1008 -3.25 12.01 5.68
N PRO A 1009 -2.73 11.47 6.78
CA PRO A 1009 -3.11 11.96 8.11
C PRO A 1009 -2.92 13.48 8.20
N ASN A 1010 -3.88 14.16 8.81
CA ASN A 1010 -3.80 15.58 9.19
C ASN A 1010 -3.84 16.59 8.04
N GLY A 1011 -4.26 16.19 6.83
CA GLY A 1011 -4.47 17.14 5.74
C GLY A 1011 -5.28 16.56 4.58
N PRO A 1012 -5.67 17.40 3.61
CA PRO A 1012 -6.42 16.99 2.43
C PRO A 1012 -5.58 16.28 1.36
N LEU A 1013 -4.27 16.12 1.61
CA LEU A 1013 -3.30 15.72 0.60
C LEU A 1013 -3.26 14.21 0.38
N LEU A 1014 -2.76 13.82 -0.80
CA LEU A 1014 -2.41 12.44 -1.16
C LEU A 1014 -0.91 12.41 -1.47
N SER A 1015 -0.23 11.32 -1.12
CA SER A 1015 1.13 11.10 -1.62
C SER A 1015 1.13 10.82 -3.12
N ALA A 1016 2.27 11.00 -3.81
CA ALA A 1016 2.38 10.67 -5.24
C ALA A 1016 1.91 9.23 -5.58
N PRO A 1017 2.23 8.19 -4.78
CA PRO A 1017 1.66 6.85 -4.97
C PRO A 1017 0.13 6.79 -4.79
N MET A 1018 -0.44 7.51 -3.82
CA MET A 1018 -1.90 7.58 -3.62
C MET A 1018 -2.60 8.28 -4.79
N TRP A 1019 -1.99 9.34 -5.33
CA TRP A 1019 -2.47 10.01 -6.53
C TRP A 1019 -2.46 9.08 -7.76
N ARG A 1020 -1.37 8.33 -7.98
CA ARG A 1020 -1.30 7.33 -9.06
C ARG A 1020 -2.45 6.34 -8.97
N GLN A 1021 -2.68 5.79 -7.78
CA GLN A 1021 -3.77 4.85 -7.57
C GLN A 1021 -5.16 5.48 -7.82
N ALA A 1022 -5.36 6.73 -7.40
CA ALA A 1022 -6.61 7.45 -7.62
C ALA A 1022 -6.89 7.71 -9.10
N LEU A 1023 -5.86 8.13 -9.86
CA LEU A 1023 -5.90 8.34 -11.31
C LEU A 1023 -6.26 7.05 -12.06
N GLU A 1024 -5.60 5.94 -11.73
CA GLU A 1024 -5.86 4.64 -12.34
C GLU A 1024 -7.29 4.16 -12.08
N ARG A 1025 -7.80 4.32 -10.85
CA ARG A 1025 -9.19 3.98 -10.50
C ARG A 1025 -10.22 4.84 -11.22
N ALA A 1026 -9.89 6.10 -11.53
CA ALA A 1026 -10.75 6.98 -12.30
C ALA A 1026 -10.76 6.63 -13.81
N GLY A 1027 -9.93 5.68 -14.24
CA GLY A 1027 -9.78 5.26 -15.64
C GLY A 1027 -8.86 6.18 -16.46
N LEU A 1028 -7.97 6.91 -15.78
CA LEU A 1028 -6.83 7.59 -16.38
C LEU A 1028 -5.62 6.67 -16.26
N GLY A 1029 -5.11 6.18 -17.40
CA GLY A 1029 -4.05 5.19 -17.48
C GLY A 1029 -2.68 5.80 -17.74
N SER A 1030 -1.66 4.94 -17.87
CA SER A 1030 -0.29 5.33 -18.25
C SER A 1030 0.32 6.41 -17.36
N VAL A 1031 0.06 6.37 -16.05
CA VAL A 1031 0.43 7.43 -15.11
C VAL A 1031 1.95 7.59 -14.99
N ARG A 1032 2.44 8.84 -15.01
CA ARG A 1032 3.82 9.24 -14.72
C ARG A 1032 3.84 10.17 -13.50
N ALA A 1033 4.92 10.11 -12.73
CA ALA A 1033 5.16 11.04 -11.62
C ALA A 1033 6.59 11.59 -11.75
N TYR A 1034 6.72 12.90 -11.81
CA TYR A 1034 7.99 13.60 -11.90
C TYR A 1034 8.20 14.45 -10.65
N SER A 1035 9.28 14.18 -9.93
CA SER A 1035 9.78 15.03 -8.85
C SER A 1035 10.94 15.88 -9.38
N LEU A 1036 10.94 17.18 -9.07
CA LEU A 1036 12.02 18.09 -9.46
C LEU A 1036 13.29 17.89 -8.62
N LEU A 1037 13.15 17.26 -7.46
CA LEU A 1037 14.24 16.93 -6.57
C LEU A 1037 14.52 15.42 -6.63
N ALA A 1038 15.78 15.04 -6.45
CA ALA A 1038 16.22 13.65 -6.38
C ALA A 1038 15.85 12.99 -5.03
N THR A 1039 14.56 12.97 -4.74
CA THR A 1039 13.94 12.34 -3.58
C THR A 1039 13.17 11.10 -4.02
N ARG A 1040 12.93 10.19 -3.07
CA ARG A 1040 12.01 9.07 -3.34
C ARG A 1040 10.60 9.62 -3.53
N GLU A 1041 9.83 8.98 -4.39
CA GLU A 1041 8.46 9.40 -4.72
C GLU A 1041 7.53 9.47 -3.49
N ASP A 1042 7.69 8.58 -2.51
CA ASP A 1042 6.93 8.60 -1.25
C ASP A 1042 7.35 9.71 -0.28
N ARG A 1043 8.45 10.41 -0.59
CA ARG A 1043 9.02 11.50 0.22
C ARG A 1043 8.98 12.85 -0.50
N ALA A 1044 8.55 12.88 -1.76
CA ALA A 1044 8.50 14.11 -2.54
C ALA A 1044 7.58 15.14 -1.87
N LEU A 1045 8.07 16.37 -1.76
CA LEU A 1045 7.31 17.50 -1.25
C LEU A 1045 6.13 17.84 -2.18
N GLU A 1046 6.41 17.78 -3.47
CA GLU A 1046 5.49 18.04 -4.57
C GLU A 1046 5.82 17.11 -5.73
N SER A 1047 4.87 16.93 -6.65
CA SER A 1047 5.07 16.14 -7.86
C SER A 1047 4.20 16.63 -9.00
N VAL A 1048 4.76 16.56 -10.22
CA VAL A 1048 3.99 16.67 -11.46
C VAL A 1048 3.57 15.27 -11.87
N LEU A 1049 2.27 14.99 -11.79
CA LEU A 1049 1.67 13.74 -12.22
C LEU A 1049 1.04 13.92 -13.60
N LEU A 1050 1.21 12.93 -14.47
CA LEU A 1050 0.63 12.93 -15.80
C LEU A 1050 -0.13 11.64 -16.03
N ALA A 1051 -1.34 11.71 -16.56
CA ALA A 1051 -2.15 10.53 -16.87
C ALA A 1051 -2.92 10.70 -18.19
N GLU A 1052 -3.16 9.60 -18.90
CA GLU A 1052 -3.83 9.60 -20.20
C GLU A 1052 -5.27 9.06 -20.08
N ASN A 1053 -6.23 9.71 -20.74
CA ASN A 1053 -7.61 9.23 -20.78
C ASN A 1053 -7.74 8.03 -21.74
N ALA A 1054 -7.91 6.84 -21.17
CA ALA A 1054 -7.98 5.60 -21.93
C ALA A 1054 -9.17 5.61 -22.91
N GLY A 1055 -8.83 5.67 -24.21
CA GLY A 1055 -9.77 5.60 -25.32
C GLY A 1055 -9.13 5.66 -26.72
N ALA A 1056 -7.79 5.63 -26.81
CA ALA A 1056 -7.12 5.15 -28.01
C ALA A 1056 -7.34 3.64 -28.12
N THR A 1057 -7.91 3.19 -29.23
CA THR A 1057 -8.28 1.81 -29.50
C THR A 1057 -7.10 0.84 -29.31
N ASP A 1058 -7.25 -0.12 -28.40
CA ASP A 1058 -7.22 -1.52 -28.80
C ASP A 1058 -8.36 -2.27 -28.07
N THR A 1059 -9.14 -3.03 -28.82
CA THR A 1059 -10.53 -3.44 -28.50
C THR A 1059 -10.66 -4.61 -27.52
N ALA A 1060 -11.51 -4.48 -26.48
CA ALA A 1060 -12.59 -5.44 -26.10
C ALA A 1060 -13.45 -4.97 -24.90
N ALA A 1061 -14.72 -4.68 -25.21
CA ALA A 1061 -15.99 -4.45 -24.47
C ALA A 1061 -16.16 -4.63 -22.92
N PRO A 1062 -17.19 -3.96 -22.33
CA PRO A 1062 -17.28 -3.56 -20.93
C PRO A 1062 -18.16 -4.46 -20.04
N VAL A 1063 -17.91 -4.43 -18.72
CA VAL A 1063 -18.76 -5.03 -17.68
C VAL A 1063 -19.41 -3.90 -16.86
N GLU A 1064 -20.74 -3.87 -16.85
CA GLU A 1064 -21.55 -2.96 -16.03
C GLU A 1064 -21.44 -3.28 -14.53
N PRO A 1065 -21.42 -2.27 -13.63
CA PRO A 1065 -21.64 -2.47 -12.21
C PRO A 1065 -23.15 -2.41 -11.87
N ALA A 1066 -23.67 -3.48 -11.30
CA ALA A 1066 -25.00 -3.53 -10.70
C ALA A 1066 -24.98 -2.92 -9.28
N VAL A 1067 -25.78 -1.88 -9.05
CA VAL A 1067 -26.14 -1.38 -7.71
C VAL A 1067 -27.59 -1.81 -7.41
N PRO A 1068 -27.93 -2.29 -6.20
CA PRO A 1068 -29.28 -2.68 -5.87
C PRO A 1068 -30.19 -1.47 -5.64
N ALA A 1069 -31.33 -1.46 -6.32
CA ALA A 1069 -32.39 -0.47 -6.14
C ALA A 1069 -33.27 -0.81 -4.93
N ALA A 1070 -33.49 0.19 -4.06
CA ALA A 1070 -34.69 0.29 -3.23
C ALA A 1070 -35.28 1.70 -3.43
N ALA A 1071 -36.55 1.72 -3.84
CA ALA A 1071 -37.27 2.89 -4.30
C ALA A 1071 -37.83 3.76 -3.17
N ALA A 1072 -37.90 5.08 -3.41
CA ALA A 1072 -38.96 5.94 -2.89
C ALA A 1072 -39.37 6.93 -3.99
N THR A 1073 -40.64 6.84 -4.38
CA THR A 1073 -41.33 7.60 -5.41
C THR A 1073 -41.62 9.05 -4.99
N ALA A 1074 -41.40 10.01 -5.88
CA ALA A 1074 -42.14 11.28 -5.89
C ALA A 1074 -42.31 11.78 -7.33
N THR A 1075 -43.55 12.16 -7.64
CA THR A 1075 -44.11 12.50 -8.95
C THR A 1075 -43.80 13.94 -9.37
N ALA A 1076 -43.47 14.15 -10.64
CA ALA A 1076 -43.37 15.47 -11.27
C ALA A 1076 -44.75 15.99 -11.73
N PRO A 1077 -44.94 17.32 -11.83
CA PRO A 1077 -45.79 17.92 -12.84
C PRO A 1077 -44.94 18.48 -14.00
N ALA A 1078 -45.42 18.21 -15.21
CA ALA A 1078 -44.86 18.68 -16.48
C ALA A 1078 -45.09 20.18 -16.70
N ALA A 1079 -44.11 20.85 -17.32
CA ALA A 1079 -44.31 22.14 -17.99
C ALA A 1079 -43.68 22.07 -19.39
N GLY A 1080 -44.54 22.18 -20.40
CA GLY A 1080 -44.18 22.14 -21.80
C GLY A 1080 -43.54 23.42 -22.31
N ARG A 1081 -42.73 23.28 -23.36
CA ARG A 1081 -42.25 24.34 -24.23
C ARG A 1081 -43.42 25.18 -24.77
N ALA A 1082 -43.34 26.49 -24.61
CA ALA A 1082 -44.09 27.46 -25.41
C ALA A 1082 -43.10 28.40 -26.10
N ALA A 1083 -43.36 28.61 -27.39
CA ALA A 1083 -42.57 29.43 -28.31
C ALA A 1083 -42.70 30.93 -28.01
N ALA A 1084 -41.71 31.69 -28.50
CA ALA A 1084 -41.69 33.14 -28.55
C ALA A 1084 -42.92 33.72 -29.28
N PRO A 1085 -43.27 34.98 -28.97
CA PRO A 1085 -43.65 35.90 -30.02
C PRO A 1085 -42.90 37.24 -29.97
N ASP A 1086 -42.66 37.74 -31.18
CA ASP A 1086 -42.26 39.10 -31.51
C ASP A 1086 -43.23 40.18 -31.01
N GLY A 1087 -42.65 41.34 -30.70
CA GLY A 1087 -43.08 42.64 -31.23
C GLY A 1087 -44.41 43.23 -30.76
N GLY A 1088 -44.35 44.22 -29.87
CA GLY A 1088 -45.46 45.15 -29.62
C GLY A 1088 -45.08 46.25 -28.64
N GLY A 1089 -44.78 47.44 -29.15
CA GLY A 1089 -44.35 48.58 -28.34
C GLY A 1089 -45.44 49.17 -27.44
N ALA A 1090 -45.02 49.58 -26.25
CA ALA A 1090 -45.60 50.66 -25.47
C ALA A 1090 -44.46 51.30 -24.64
N ALA A 1091 -44.28 52.61 -24.76
CA ALA A 1091 -43.34 53.40 -23.97
C ALA A 1091 -43.97 53.85 -22.63
N PRO A 1092 -43.22 54.57 -21.77
CA PRO A 1092 -42.61 54.11 -20.53
C PRO A 1092 -43.48 54.36 -19.29
N ALA A 1093 -43.29 53.59 -18.23
CA ALA A 1093 -43.80 53.89 -16.89
C ALA A 1093 -42.62 54.03 -15.92
N THR A 1094 -42.52 55.19 -15.31
CA THR A 1094 -41.49 55.67 -14.37
C THR A 1094 -41.73 55.22 -12.93
N ALA A 1095 -40.61 55.12 -12.18
CA ALA A 1095 -40.46 54.98 -10.71
C ALA A 1095 -40.90 53.60 -10.16
N GLU A 1096 -40.18 52.94 -9.26
CA GLU A 1096 -39.62 53.43 -7.99
C GLU A 1096 -38.29 52.73 -7.69
N GLY A 1097 -37.18 53.46 -7.73
CA GLY A 1097 -35.94 53.02 -7.09
C GLY A 1097 -35.12 54.25 -6.69
N GLY A 1098 -34.71 54.32 -5.43
CA GLY A 1098 -34.03 55.51 -4.87
C GLY A 1098 -32.66 55.75 -5.52
N ALA A 1099 -32.11 56.97 -5.40
CA ALA A 1099 -30.75 57.27 -5.88
C ALA A 1099 -29.70 56.31 -5.29
N LEU A 1100 -29.90 55.89 -4.03
CA LEU A 1100 -29.06 54.90 -3.36
C LEU A 1100 -29.17 53.50 -3.98
N GLU A 1101 -30.37 53.06 -4.38
CA GLU A 1101 -30.56 51.77 -5.07
C GLU A 1101 -29.85 51.76 -6.43
N ALA A 1102 -29.86 52.87 -7.15
CA ALA A 1102 -29.12 53.01 -8.41
C ALA A 1102 -27.60 52.94 -8.19
N MET A 1103 -27.08 53.57 -7.13
CA MET A 1103 -25.65 53.52 -6.79
C MET A 1103 -25.19 52.14 -6.33
N VAL A 1104 -26.00 51.43 -5.54
CA VAL A 1104 -25.71 50.04 -5.15
C VAL A 1104 -25.79 49.11 -6.35
N ALA A 1105 -26.78 49.30 -7.23
CA ALA A 1105 -26.89 48.55 -8.49
C ALA A 1105 -25.70 48.81 -9.41
N GLU A 1106 -25.19 50.05 -9.49
CA GLU A 1106 -23.99 50.40 -10.26
C GLU A 1106 -22.74 49.76 -9.67
N ALA A 1107 -22.54 49.82 -8.35
CA ALA A 1107 -21.42 49.16 -7.69
C ALA A 1107 -21.43 47.64 -7.92
N VAL A 1108 -22.60 46.99 -7.79
CA VAL A 1108 -22.77 45.56 -8.06
C VAL A 1108 -22.55 45.24 -9.54
N ALA A 1109 -23.13 46.02 -10.47
CA ALA A 1109 -22.95 45.83 -11.90
C ALA A 1109 -21.48 45.96 -12.31
N GLU A 1110 -20.77 46.95 -11.77
CA GLU A 1110 -19.37 47.19 -12.06
C GLU A 1110 -18.46 46.09 -11.47
N VAL A 1111 -18.76 45.59 -10.26
CA VAL A 1111 -18.00 44.47 -9.64
C VAL A 1111 -18.31 43.13 -10.30
N LEU A 1112 -19.52 42.93 -10.82
CA LEU A 1112 -19.90 41.71 -11.54
C LEU A 1112 -19.64 41.78 -13.06
N GLY A 1113 -19.24 42.96 -13.58
CA GLY A 1113 -18.98 43.16 -15.02
C GLY A 1113 -20.25 43.09 -15.88
N LEU A 1114 -21.41 43.39 -15.31
CA LEU A 1114 -22.71 43.33 -15.98
C LEU A 1114 -23.08 44.70 -16.58
N ALA A 1115 -23.74 44.71 -17.74
CA ALA A 1115 -24.16 45.95 -18.41
C ALA A 1115 -25.21 46.75 -17.61
N SER A 1116 -26.04 46.05 -16.82
CA SER A 1116 -26.99 46.63 -15.89
C SER A 1116 -27.47 45.56 -14.92
N VAL A 1117 -27.79 45.93 -13.68
CA VAL A 1117 -28.40 45.05 -12.68
C VAL A 1117 -29.73 45.64 -12.22
N ALA A 1118 -30.77 44.82 -12.15
CA ALA A 1118 -32.08 45.25 -11.67
C ALA A 1118 -32.15 45.16 -10.13
N PRO A 1119 -32.91 46.05 -9.46
CA PRO A 1119 -33.02 46.03 -7.99
C PRO A 1119 -33.50 44.69 -7.40
N ALA A 1120 -34.25 43.89 -8.16
CA ALA A 1120 -34.76 42.59 -7.70
C ALA A 1120 -33.78 41.42 -7.91
N ASP A 1121 -32.65 41.63 -8.59
CA ASP A 1121 -31.73 40.55 -8.92
C ASP A 1121 -31.01 40.07 -7.66
N ASP A 1122 -30.87 38.75 -7.52
CA ASP A 1122 -30.15 38.10 -6.44
C ASP A 1122 -28.64 38.07 -6.72
N PHE A 1123 -27.85 38.54 -5.76
CA PHE A 1123 -26.41 38.69 -5.90
C PHE A 1123 -25.70 37.35 -6.16
N HIS A 1124 -26.15 36.24 -5.55
CA HIS A 1124 -25.57 34.92 -5.77
C HIS A 1124 -25.97 34.33 -7.12
N GLU A 1125 -27.22 34.52 -7.54
CA GLU A 1125 -27.68 34.08 -8.86
C GLU A 1125 -26.97 34.85 -9.99
N LEU A 1126 -26.64 36.12 -9.75
CA LEU A 1126 -25.79 36.92 -10.62
C LEU A 1126 -24.31 36.51 -10.56
N GLY A 1127 -23.94 35.53 -9.73
CA GLY A 1127 -22.60 34.97 -9.60
C GLY A 1127 -21.67 35.68 -8.64
N GLY A 1128 -22.22 36.46 -7.71
CA GLY A 1128 -21.48 37.05 -6.60
C GLY A 1128 -21.06 36.01 -5.56
N ASP A 1129 -19.81 36.11 -5.12
CA ASP A 1129 -19.22 35.32 -4.04
C ASP A 1129 -18.67 36.25 -2.93
N SER A 1130 -18.05 35.68 -1.89
CA SER A 1130 -17.56 36.46 -0.74
C SER A 1130 -16.44 37.44 -1.10
N ILE A 1131 -15.65 37.14 -2.13
CA ILE A 1131 -14.57 38.03 -2.60
C ILE A 1131 -15.19 39.23 -3.32
N LEU A 1132 -16.12 38.99 -4.23
CA LEU A 1132 -16.83 40.03 -4.97
C LEU A 1132 -17.71 40.89 -4.04
N ALA A 1133 -18.37 40.28 -3.05
CA ALA A 1133 -19.13 41.00 -2.04
C ALA A 1133 -18.25 41.96 -1.22
N THR A 1134 -17.02 41.55 -0.87
CA THR A 1134 -16.06 42.43 -0.19
C THR A 1134 -15.65 43.62 -1.08
N GLN A 1135 -15.46 43.39 -2.39
CA GLN A 1135 -15.18 44.46 -3.34
C GLN A 1135 -16.36 45.42 -3.51
N VAL A 1136 -17.60 44.92 -3.50
CA VAL A 1136 -18.82 45.75 -3.47
C VAL A 1136 -18.84 46.62 -2.21
N ILE A 1137 -18.60 46.03 -1.03
CA ILE A 1137 -18.54 46.78 0.24
C ILE A 1137 -17.46 47.85 0.21
N SER A 1138 -16.27 47.53 -0.30
CA SER A 1138 -15.15 48.48 -0.43
C SER A 1138 -15.53 49.68 -1.32
N ARG A 1139 -16.14 49.43 -2.49
CA ARG A 1139 -16.60 50.52 -3.38
C ARG A 1139 -17.73 51.36 -2.80
N LEU A 1140 -18.64 50.75 -2.05
CA LEU A 1140 -19.68 51.49 -1.33
C LEU A 1140 -19.07 52.37 -0.24
N ARG A 1141 -17.99 51.91 0.42
CA ARG A 1141 -17.23 52.69 1.40
C ARG A 1141 -16.54 53.92 0.81
N ASP A 1142 -16.10 53.85 -0.45
CA ASP A 1142 -15.51 55.00 -1.15
C ASP A 1142 -16.53 56.14 -1.37
N HIS A 1143 -17.83 55.82 -1.42
CA HIS A 1143 -18.90 56.78 -1.64
C HIS A 1143 -19.65 57.17 -0.35
N PHE A 1144 -19.65 56.29 0.65
CA PHE A 1144 -20.40 56.43 1.89
C PHE A 1144 -19.56 55.98 3.10
N PRO A 1145 -19.52 56.72 4.22
CA PRO A 1145 -18.76 56.31 5.41
C PRO A 1145 -19.54 55.27 6.24
N ILE A 1146 -19.78 54.09 5.65
CA ILE A 1146 -20.57 52.99 6.23
C ILE A 1146 -19.69 51.84 6.72
N GLU A 1147 -20.12 51.17 7.79
CA GLU A 1147 -19.53 49.90 8.26
C GLU A 1147 -20.51 48.76 7.95
N LEU A 1148 -20.42 48.21 6.74
CA LEU A 1148 -21.19 47.02 6.38
C LEU A 1148 -20.40 45.76 6.69
N ASP A 1149 -21.02 44.82 7.39
CA ASP A 1149 -20.50 43.46 7.52
C ASP A 1149 -20.96 42.59 6.33
N LEU A 1150 -20.13 41.61 5.98
CA LEU A 1150 -20.38 40.71 4.85
C LEU A 1150 -21.63 39.84 5.07
N GLY A 1151 -21.95 39.50 6.33
CA GLY A 1151 -23.10 38.68 6.68
C GLY A 1151 -24.42 39.37 6.35
N GLY A 1152 -24.54 40.66 6.66
CA GLY A 1152 -25.68 41.50 6.33
C GLY A 1152 -25.84 41.68 4.82
N LEU A 1153 -24.74 41.77 4.07
CA LEU A 1153 -24.80 41.83 2.61
C LEU A 1153 -25.28 40.49 1.99
N PHE A 1154 -24.85 39.35 2.53
CA PHE A 1154 -25.30 38.02 2.09
C PHE A 1154 -26.76 37.73 2.49
N GLU A 1155 -27.18 38.12 3.70
CA GLU A 1155 -28.57 37.98 4.16
C GLU A 1155 -29.54 38.84 3.34
N ALA A 1156 -29.09 39.98 2.82
CA ALA A 1156 -29.89 40.84 1.98
C ALA A 1156 -30.32 40.13 0.69
N GLY A 1157 -29.45 39.30 0.09
CA GLY A 1157 -29.72 38.49 -1.11
C GLY A 1157 -29.91 39.27 -2.41
N THR A 1158 -30.66 40.37 -2.40
CA THR A 1158 -31.00 41.19 -3.58
C THR A 1158 -30.41 42.60 -3.52
N VAL A 1159 -30.18 43.22 -4.69
CA VAL A 1159 -29.63 44.59 -4.78
C VAL A 1159 -30.49 45.63 -4.05
N ALA A 1160 -31.81 45.53 -4.12
CA ALA A 1160 -32.72 46.41 -3.37
C ALA A 1160 -32.62 46.20 -1.84
N ALA A 1161 -32.38 44.96 -1.40
CA ALA A 1161 -32.18 44.68 0.02
C ALA A 1161 -30.82 45.19 0.51
N MET A 1162 -29.78 45.10 -0.32
CA MET A 1162 -28.46 45.69 -0.03
C MET A 1162 -28.56 47.22 0.09
N ALA A 1163 -29.32 47.86 -0.80
CA ALA A 1163 -29.56 49.30 -0.72
C ALA A 1163 -30.30 49.71 0.56
N ARG A 1164 -31.31 48.93 1.01
CA ARG A 1164 -31.98 49.16 2.29
C ARG A 1164 -31.05 48.96 3.50
N LEU A 1165 -30.11 48.03 3.42
CA LEU A 1165 -29.10 47.80 4.45
C LEU A 1165 -28.16 49.01 4.55
N VAL A 1166 -27.70 49.52 3.39
CA VAL A 1166 -26.89 50.75 3.31
C VAL A 1166 -27.68 51.97 3.80
N GLU A 1167 -28.96 52.07 3.45
CA GLU A 1167 -29.86 53.15 3.89
C GLU A 1167 -30.00 53.16 5.41
N THR A 1168 -30.18 51.98 6.02
CA THR A 1168 -30.32 51.83 7.47
C THR A 1168 -29.06 52.29 8.19
N GLU A 1169 -27.89 51.87 7.71
CA GLU A 1169 -26.60 52.25 8.28
C GLU A 1169 -26.31 53.76 8.15
N LEU A 1170 -26.69 54.36 7.02
CA LEU A 1170 -26.55 55.80 6.80
C LEU A 1170 -27.51 56.64 7.67
N VAL A 1171 -28.73 56.17 7.88
CA VAL A 1171 -29.72 56.84 8.74
C VAL A 1171 -29.28 56.82 10.20
N ASP A 1172 -28.74 55.70 10.69
CA ASP A 1172 -28.26 55.57 12.06
C ASP A 1172 -27.05 56.47 12.35
N ARG A 1173 -26.32 56.90 11.30
CA ARG A 1173 -25.11 57.72 11.40
C ARG A 1173 -25.26 59.12 10.80
N ILE A 1174 -26.49 59.58 10.56
CA ILE A 1174 -26.78 60.82 9.83
C ILE A 1174 -26.13 62.07 10.46
N ASP A 1175 -25.94 62.07 11.78
CA ASP A 1175 -25.29 63.15 12.54
C ASP A 1175 -23.75 63.21 12.35
N GLU A 1176 -23.15 62.16 11.79
CA GLU A 1176 -21.70 62.03 11.55
C GLU A 1176 -21.30 62.26 10.08
N LEU A 1177 -22.28 62.45 9.18
CA LEU A 1177 -22.06 62.56 7.73
C LEU A 1177 -21.69 64.00 7.29
N PRO A 1178 -20.84 64.17 6.25
CA PRO A 1178 -20.60 65.48 5.64
C PRO A 1178 -21.90 66.10 5.08
N GLU A 1179 -22.10 67.43 5.24
CA GLU A 1179 -23.32 68.12 4.76
C GLU A 1179 -23.64 67.87 3.28
N SER A 1180 -22.63 67.61 2.43
CA SER A 1180 -22.82 67.26 1.02
C SER A 1180 -23.48 65.89 0.83
N VAL A 1181 -23.11 64.90 1.65
CA VAL A 1181 -23.68 63.54 1.60
C VAL A 1181 -25.11 63.55 2.13
N VAL A 1182 -25.39 64.33 3.18
CA VAL A 1182 -26.75 64.51 3.72
C VAL A 1182 -27.67 65.19 2.71
N ALA A 1183 -27.15 66.15 1.92
CA ALA A 1183 -27.91 66.82 0.87
C ALA A 1183 -28.25 65.88 -0.30
N ASP A 1184 -27.32 65.01 -0.71
CA ASP A 1184 -27.54 64.02 -1.76
C ASP A 1184 -28.47 62.88 -1.31
N MET A 1185 -28.49 62.53 -0.02
CA MET A 1185 -29.42 61.55 0.55
C MET A 1185 -30.87 62.06 0.70
N LEU A 1186 -31.06 63.37 0.88
CA LEU A 1186 -32.39 63.99 1.02
C LEU A 1186 -33.04 64.33 -0.34
N ALA A 1187 -32.26 64.34 -1.42
CA ALA A 1187 -32.70 64.59 -2.80
C ALA A 1187 -33.16 63.30 -3.47
#